data_AF-A0A8S0TSD2-F1
#
_entry.id   AF-A0A8S0TSD2-F1
#
_cell.length_a   1.000
_cell.length_b   1.000
_cell.length_c   1.000
_cell.angle_alpha   90.00
_cell.angle_beta   90.00
_cell.angle_gamma   90.00
#
_symmetry.space_group_name_H-M   'P 1'
#
loop_
_entity.id
_entity.type
_entity.pdbx_description
1 polymer ?
#
loop_
_entity_poly.entity_id
_entity_poly.type
_entity_poly.pdbx_seq_one_letter_code
_entity_poly.pdbx_strand_id
1 'polypeptide(L)'
;MVKLIVMVVICVEGIKRLPLKEILSAIVVWRKIWILKRKILMTSIVAYFPLNVTGSLNLKSLTGSQKVLGINLSVIEIIGEPVERLFLWGHSGCMVDQQKILIFAGFGGIGRHARRNDLLLLDPECGMIEAIHVQGAPCPRLGHTSSVVGGFMYVIGGRADPLNILNDVWVFNMAKKEWNLLQCSGCHLPPRHRHAAAVVGTRIYVHGGICKDEIISSLYVLDTYKAEWTEIEIQGNLPSPRHSHSMDSHGSNLYTFGGFNGEKALGDLYSFDVRTCLWSKQKTNGKAPKARFSHSMFIYKNYLGIFGGCPVSQNHELSLLDLQSYTWKHIMVNSIDGLFVRSTVNVVGDSLILIGGGASCFAFGTKFSEPMKVNLSLLTSLDDNFTPTKIGEESRDSPEEETIEGKNANVQYLHSTAKPKVNGHINQNAHFEEPSVKVERQMVAVPCILQLGKQHAKLVKDILKRFGWLDIERKVYSREDGMFICFPVTEKFCTMFEDKQKDLGDSCKVVTDLHSPRPSCLDILSQDISISESFKLLIACGATKLVDEVVKNKKTPNTPHKMMKEEVASLLNSQGLPPELLEQLPSRWERLGDIVVLPVTSFKDPLWDSVGKELWPLVAKSLGALRLARQAEIAQTGTRDSKLKILVGDDGWVDHRENGILYSFDATKCMFSWGNLSEKLRMGSLDCRNDVIVDLFSGIGYFTLPFLVRANAKFVYACEWNPDAVEALHRNLQANSVADRCTILEGDNRVTAPKGVADRVCLGLLPTSEGSWVTAVRALRQEGGMLHIHGNVKDSEEGSWKNHVLQSITDIARSEGYHWEVLIEHVERVKWYAPHIRHLVVDVRCQQTQG
;
A
#
# COMPACT_ATOMS: atom_id res chain seq x y z
N MET A 1 14.43 21.76 -15.30
CA MET A 1 13.11 22.00 -15.94
C MET A 1 13.13 23.23 -16.85
N VAL A 2 13.57 24.40 -16.39
CA VAL A 2 13.59 25.68 -17.16
C VAL A 2 14.14 25.57 -18.59
N LYS A 3 15.32 24.96 -18.81
CA LYS A 3 15.88 24.78 -20.17
C LYS A 3 15.00 23.96 -21.14
N LEU A 4 14.06 23.15 -20.64
CA LEU A 4 13.09 22.43 -21.48
C LEU A 4 11.84 23.26 -21.80
N ILE A 5 11.53 24.27 -20.98
CA ILE A 5 10.41 25.20 -21.21
C ILE A 5 10.78 26.20 -22.31
N VAL A 6 12.05 26.61 -22.41
CA VAL A 6 12.53 27.47 -23.51
C VAL A 6 12.32 26.82 -24.89
N MET A 7 12.55 25.51 -25.02
CA MET A 7 12.22 24.79 -26.26
C MET A 7 10.71 24.75 -26.56
N VAL A 8 9.85 24.75 -25.53
CA VAL A 8 8.39 24.80 -25.75
C VAL A 8 7.96 26.19 -26.22
N VAL A 9 8.49 27.27 -25.63
CA VAL A 9 8.16 28.64 -26.04
C VAL A 9 8.59 28.90 -27.50
N ILE A 10 9.81 28.48 -27.89
CA ILE A 10 10.31 28.63 -29.26
C ILE A 10 9.48 27.83 -30.28
N CYS A 11 8.82 26.74 -29.87
CA CYS A 11 7.90 26.01 -30.76
C CYS A 11 6.54 26.69 -30.95
N VAL A 12 6.09 27.59 -30.06
CA VAL A 12 4.72 28.16 -30.12
C VAL A 12 4.53 29.12 -31.30
N GLU A 13 5.56 29.84 -31.73
CA GLU A 13 5.47 30.74 -32.90
C GLU A 13 5.50 29.98 -34.25
N GLY A 14 6.00 28.74 -34.28
CA GLY A 14 6.09 27.93 -35.50
C GLY A 14 4.81 27.16 -35.88
N ILE A 15 3.92 26.87 -34.92
CA ILE A 15 2.78 25.96 -35.13
C ILE A 15 1.58 26.71 -35.72
N LYS A 16 1.70 27.09 -37.00
CA LYS A 16 0.58 27.56 -37.85
C LYS A 16 0.36 26.72 -39.12
N ARG A 17 1.12 25.64 -39.35
CA ARG A 17 1.00 24.75 -40.52
C ARG A 17 1.31 23.27 -40.22
N LEU A 18 0.48 22.60 -39.40
CA LEU A 18 0.49 21.13 -39.29
C LEU A 18 -0.94 20.55 -39.32
N PRO A 19 -1.17 19.37 -39.94
CA PRO A 19 -2.51 18.78 -40.03
C PRO A 19 -3.03 18.25 -38.69
N LEU A 20 -4.34 18.39 -38.46
CA LEU A 20 -5.01 17.98 -37.21
C LEU A 20 -4.77 16.50 -36.81
N LYS A 21 -4.57 15.62 -37.80
CA LYS A 21 -4.27 14.19 -37.60
C LYS A 21 -2.97 13.94 -36.81
N GLU A 22 -1.94 14.75 -37.02
CA GLU A 22 -0.63 14.55 -36.36
C GLU A 22 -0.66 15.07 -34.91
N ILE A 23 -1.37 16.17 -34.67
CA ILE A 23 -1.63 16.68 -33.31
C ILE A 23 -2.41 15.62 -32.50
N LEU A 24 -3.43 15.00 -33.11
CA LEU A 24 -4.18 13.90 -32.49
C LEU A 24 -3.34 12.65 -32.24
N SER A 25 -2.44 12.26 -33.16
CA SER A 25 -1.56 11.10 -32.94
C SER A 25 -0.57 11.34 -31.79
N ALA A 26 0.02 12.53 -31.72
CA ALA A 26 0.90 12.95 -30.62
C ALA A 26 0.18 12.94 -29.27
N ILE A 27 -1.08 13.43 -29.21
CA ILE A 27 -1.92 13.39 -28.01
C ILE A 27 -2.24 11.93 -27.60
N VAL A 28 -2.55 11.05 -28.55
CA VAL A 28 -2.81 9.62 -28.26
C VAL A 28 -1.55 8.91 -27.72
N VAL A 29 -0.37 9.21 -28.27
CA VAL A 29 0.92 8.69 -27.76
C VAL A 29 1.20 9.22 -26.35
N TRP A 30 1.03 10.53 -26.11
CA TRP A 30 1.14 11.12 -24.76
C TRP A 30 0.17 10.46 -23.76
N ARG A 31 -1.09 10.23 -24.17
CA ARG A 31 -2.12 9.61 -23.33
C ARG A 31 -1.77 8.15 -23.00
N LYS A 32 -1.22 7.39 -23.96
CA LYS A 32 -0.70 6.03 -23.72
C LYS A 32 0.50 6.04 -22.76
N ILE A 33 1.48 6.93 -22.94
CA ILE A 33 2.64 7.07 -22.04
C ILE A 33 2.20 7.46 -20.62
N TRP A 34 1.24 8.38 -20.49
CA TRP A 34 0.68 8.80 -19.20
C TRP A 34 -0.06 7.66 -18.47
N ILE A 35 -0.89 6.89 -19.20
CA ILE A 35 -1.57 5.70 -18.67
C ILE A 35 -0.57 4.63 -18.22
N LEU A 36 0.51 4.40 -18.98
CA LEU A 36 1.54 3.42 -18.64
C LEU A 36 2.32 3.84 -17.38
N LYS A 37 2.78 5.09 -17.30
CA LYS A 37 3.42 5.65 -16.09
C LYS A 37 2.50 5.61 -14.86
N ARG A 38 1.18 5.74 -15.04
CA ARG A 38 0.19 5.67 -13.95
C ARG A 38 -0.02 4.25 -13.42
N LYS A 39 0.02 3.21 -14.28
CA LYS A 39 -0.09 1.80 -13.81
C LYS A 39 1.11 1.40 -12.94
N ILE A 40 2.34 1.71 -13.37
CA ILE A 40 3.58 1.32 -12.67
C ILE A 40 3.69 2.00 -11.28
N LEU A 41 3.04 3.16 -11.09
CA LEU A 41 3.00 3.84 -9.79
C LEU A 41 2.10 3.15 -8.75
N MET A 42 1.09 2.38 -9.16
CA MET A 42 0.06 1.83 -8.24
C MET A 42 0.47 0.53 -7.53
N THR A 43 1.41 -0.25 -8.07
CA THR A 43 1.70 -1.64 -7.66
C THR A 43 2.42 -1.82 -6.31
N SER A 44 2.45 -0.80 -5.44
CA SER A 44 3.43 -0.71 -4.33
C SER A 44 2.87 -0.59 -2.90
N ILE A 45 1.55 -0.44 -2.69
CA ILE A 45 0.94 -0.33 -1.34
C ILE A 45 -0.42 -1.06 -1.19
N VAL A 46 -1.25 -1.13 -2.24
CA VAL A 46 -2.69 -1.49 -2.12
C VAL A 46 -2.98 -2.92 -1.61
N ALA A 47 -2.02 -3.86 -1.70
CA ALA A 47 -2.30 -5.30 -1.58
C ALA A 47 -2.44 -5.86 -0.15
N TYR A 48 -2.04 -5.13 0.91
CA TYR A 48 -1.94 -5.70 2.26
C TYR A 48 -2.45 -4.78 3.38
N PHE A 49 -3.75 -4.46 3.35
CA PHE A 49 -4.51 -4.13 4.55
C PHE A 49 -5.39 -5.34 4.93
N PRO A 50 -5.14 -6.04 6.05
CA PRO A 50 -6.06 -7.07 6.54
C PRO A 50 -7.33 -6.41 7.10
N LEU A 51 -8.44 -6.53 6.36
CA LEU A 51 -9.78 -6.19 6.84
C LEU A 51 -10.23 -7.20 7.91
N ASN A 52 -9.79 -7.01 9.15
CA ASN A 52 -10.31 -7.68 10.34
C ASN A 52 -9.95 -6.90 11.61
N VAL A 53 -10.78 -5.91 11.95
CA VAL A 53 -10.76 -5.22 13.25
C VAL A 53 -12.19 -5.12 13.81
N THR A 54 -12.75 -6.29 14.09
CA THR A 54 -13.98 -6.46 14.89
C THR A 54 -13.74 -7.59 15.87
N GLY A 55 -13.68 -7.28 17.16
CA GLY A 55 -13.26 -8.22 18.19
C GLY A 55 -13.19 -7.57 19.57
N SER A 56 -14.35 -7.23 20.12
CA SER A 56 -14.47 -6.79 21.52
C SER A 56 -14.18 -7.98 22.45
N LEU A 57 -13.10 -7.92 23.21
CA LEU A 57 -12.82 -8.83 24.31
C LEU A 57 -12.91 -8.08 25.63
N ASN A 58 -13.81 -8.54 26.50
CA ASN A 58 -14.00 -7.99 27.84
C ASN A 58 -12.72 -8.16 28.66
N LEU A 59 -12.33 -7.13 29.41
CA LEU A 59 -11.37 -7.29 30.51
C LEU A 59 -12.02 -8.17 31.59
N LYS A 60 -11.46 -9.37 31.78
CA LYS A 60 -11.44 -10.03 33.09
C LYS A 60 -9.99 -10.21 33.51
N SER A 61 -9.74 -10.05 34.80
CA SER A 61 -8.41 -9.97 35.39
C SER A 61 -7.59 -11.25 35.19
N LEU A 62 -6.40 -11.12 34.61
CA LEU A 62 -5.34 -12.12 34.71
C LEU A 62 -4.24 -11.59 35.64
N THR A 63 -4.22 -12.09 36.86
CA THR A 63 -3.21 -11.80 37.87
C THR A 63 -1.92 -12.56 37.55
N GLY A 64 -0.92 -11.87 36.99
CA GLY A 64 0.40 -12.42 36.71
C GLY A 64 1.38 -11.31 36.38
N SER A 65 2.29 -10.99 37.29
CA SER A 65 3.06 -9.74 37.25
C SER A 65 4.30 -9.81 36.35
N GLN A 66 4.16 -9.45 35.08
CA GLN A 66 5.26 -8.84 34.32
C GLN A 66 5.05 -7.32 34.25
N LYS A 67 5.98 -6.55 34.84
CA LYS A 67 6.02 -5.09 34.66
C LYS A 67 6.39 -4.79 33.21
N VAL A 68 5.42 -4.41 32.39
CA VAL A 68 5.67 -3.88 31.04
C VAL A 68 6.30 -2.50 31.18
N LEU A 69 7.60 -2.38 30.91
CA LEU A 69 8.21 -1.06 30.73
C LEU A 69 7.69 -0.45 29.43
N GLY A 70 6.94 0.64 29.57
CA GLY A 70 6.67 1.56 28.48
C GLY A 70 7.70 2.68 28.47
N ILE A 71 8.23 3.03 27.29
CA ILE A 71 8.99 4.28 27.10
C ILE A 71 8.12 5.24 26.29
N ASN A 72 8.02 6.48 26.76
CA ASN A 72 7.34 7.54 26.02
C ASN A 72 8.25 8.06 24.91
N LEU A 73 7.70 8.11 23.68
CA LEU A 73 8.21 8.99 22.64
C LEU A 73 7.89 10.45 23.02
N SER A 74 8.78 11.37 22.67
CA SER A 74 8.48 12.81 22.65
C SER A 74 8.58 13.36 21.24
N VAL A 75 7.64 14.22 20.85
CA VAL A 75 7.73 14.98 19.59
C VAL A 75 8.93 15.93 19.68
N ILE A 76 9.67 16.07 18.59
CA ILE A 76 10.69 17.11 18.48
C ILE A 76 9.96 18.36 17.99
N GLU A 77 9.89 19.40 18.83
CA GLU A 77 9.44 20.72 18.40
C GLU A 77 10.41 21.24 17.32
N ILE A 78 9.89 21.66 16.16
CA ILE A 78 10.68 21.98 14.99
C ILE A 78 10.73 23.50 14.77
N ILE A 79 11.95 24.04 14.68
CA ILE A 79 12.22 25.47 14.45
C ILE A 79 13.17 25.67 13.26
N GLY A 80 13.18 26.87 12.68
CA GLY A 80 13.90 27.17 11.44
C GLY A 80 13.00 27.00 10.22
N GLU A 81 13.22 25.96 9.43
CA GLU A 81 12.36 25.62 8.28
C GLU A 81 11.09 24.82 8.69
N PRO A 82 10.00 24.85 7.89
CA PRO A 82 8.74 24.20 8.26
C PRO A 82 8.83 22.67 8.41
N VAL A 83 8.14 22.12 9.42
CA VAL A 83 8.11 20.68 9.76
C VAL A 83 7.65 19.80 8.59
N GLU A 84 6.81 20.30 7.68
CA GLU A 84 6.37 19.56 6.50
C GLU A 84 7.50 19.27 5.51
N ARG A 85 8.69 19.86 5.67
CA ARG A 85 9.90 19.42 4.95
C ARG A 85 10.41 18.06 5.42
N LEU A 86 10.11 17.66 6.67
CA LEU A 86 10.43 16.35 7.23
C LEU A 86 9.32 15.31 7.01
N PHE A 87 8.15 15.74 6.52
CA PHE A 87 7.05 14.86 6.08
C PHE A 87 7.40 14.18 4.74
N LEU A 88 8.31 13.23 4.83
CA LEU A 88 8.93 12.48 3.73
C LEU A 88 8.91 10.99 4.05
N TRP A 89 8.78 10.13 3.03
CA TRP A 89 9.08 8.71 3.16
C TRP A 89 10.13 8.25 2.15
N GLY A 90 10.95 7.28 2.54
CA GLY A 90 12.02 6.76 1.70
C GLY A 90 13.04 7.83 1.29
N HIS A 91 13.16 8.90 2.10
CA HIS A 91 14.39 9.66 2.27
C HIS A 91 15.44 8.78 2.96
N SER A 92 16.66 9.29 3.05
CA SER A 92 17.69 8.70 3.91
C SER A 92 18.27 9.80 4.80
N GLY A 93 18.91 9.42 5.92
CA GLY A 93 19.56 10.39 6.79
C GLY A 93 20.61 9.74 7.67
N CYS A 94 21.65 10.49 7.99
CA CYS A 94 22.84 10.02 8.70
C CYS A 94 23.25 11.03 9.78
N MET A 95 23.67 10.53 10.95
CA MET A 95 24.33 11.35 11.96
C MET A 95 25.63 11.96 11.40
N VAL A 96 25.87 13.23 11.76
CA VAL A 96 27.08 14.00 11.48
C VAL A 96 27.51 14.72 12.76
N ASP A 97 28.83 14.92 12.92
CA ASP A 97 29.44 15.64 14.04
C ASP A 97 28.98 15.15 15.44
N GLN A 98 28.58 13.88 15.53
CA GLN A 98 28.00 13.19 16.71
C GLN A 98 26.71 13.79 17.30
N GLN A 99 26.23 14.93 16.79
CA GLN A 99 25.08 15.68 17.34
C GLN A 99 23.95 15.92 16.35
N LYS A 100 24.24 16.07 15.04
CA LYS A 100 23.24 16.52 14.05
C LYS A 100 22.96 15.41 13.03
N ILE A 101 21.91 15.59 12.23
CA ILE A 101 21.48 14.59 11.23
C ILE A 101 21.36 15.28 9.87
N LEU A 102 22.15 14.86 8.87
CA LEU A 102 21.91 15.20 7.47
C LEU A 102 20.81 14.31 6.91
N ILE A 103 19.83 14.90 6.24
CA ILE A 103 18.64 14.25 5.69
C ILE A 103 18.55 14.59 4.21
N PHE A 104 18.38 13.58 3.34
CA PHE A 104 18.37 13.78 1.89
C PHE A 104 17.17 13.15 1.18
N ALA A 105 16.56 13.96 0.30
CA ALA A 105 15.61 13.55 -0.73
C ALA A 105 14.35 12.84 -0.19
N GLY A 106 13.89 11.76 -0.82
CA GLY A 106 12.64 11.06 -0.47
C GLY A 106 11.41 11.53 -1.24
N PHE A 107 10.22 11.20 -0.74
CA PHE A 107 8.94 11.59 -1.35
C PHE A 107 7.96 12.15 -0.31
N GLY A 108 7.38 13.31 -0.61
CA GLY A 108 6.54 14.08 0.32
C GLY A 108 6.84 15.57 0.19
N GLY A 109 7.02 16.25 1.32
CA GLY A 109 7.39 17.67 1.42
C GLY A 109 6.24 18.64 1.14
N ILE A 110 6.47 19.91 1.48
CA ILE A 110 5.56 21.07 1.27
C ILE A 110 4.90 21.06 -0.12
N GLY A 111 3.58 21.25 -0.17
CA GLY A 111 2.80 21.35 -1.40
C GLY A 111 2.35 20.00 -1.97
N ARG A 112 2.31 19.86 -3.31
CA ARG A 112 1.97 18.58 -3.95
C ARG A 112 3.11 17.58 -3.74
N HIS A 113 2.82 16.42 -3.16
CA HIS A 113 3.86 15.42 -2.88
C HIS A 113 4.59 14.99 -4.15
N ALA A 114 5.89 15.24 -4.14
CA ALA A 114 6.81 14.91 -5.21
C ALA A 114 8.03 14.20 -4.62
N ARG A 115 8.92 13.70 -5.48
CA ARG A 115 10.28 13.40 -5.01
C ARG A 115 11.02 14.69 -4.72
N ARG A 116 11.89 14.65 -3.73
CA ARG A 116 12.74 15.76 -3.29
C ARG A 116 14.22 15.47 -3.58
N ASN A 117 15.02 16.52 -3.65
CA ASN A 117 16.49 16.48 -3.56
C ASN A 117 16.99 17.55 -2.57
N ASP A 118 16.12 18.01 -1.69
CA ASP A 118 16.47 18.84 -0.55
C ASP A 118 17.49 18.10 0.33
N LEU A 119 18.50 18.84 0.79
CA LEU A 119 19.45 18.43 1.82
C LEU A 119 19.16 19.28 3.05
N LEU A 120 18.76 18.64 4.15
CA LEU A 120 18.40 19.30 5.40
C LEU A 120 19.38 18.87 6.48
N LEU A 121 19.76 19.80 7.36
CA LEU A 121 20.49 19.51 8.60
C LEU A 121 19.52 19.69 9.77
N LEU A 122 19.26 18.62 10.53
CA LEU A 122 18.47 18.66 11.75
C LEU A 122 19.38 18.61 12.97
N ASP A 123 19.19 19.53 13.89
CA ASP A 123 19.65 19.48 15.27
C ASP A 123 18.53 18.92 16.17
N PRO A 124 18.66 17.68 16.71
CA PRO A 124 17.60 17.04 17.48
C PRO A 124 17.58 17.45 18.96
N GLU A 125 18.60 18.18 19.44
CA GLU A 125 18.62 18.71 20.81
C GLU A 125 17.71 19.92 20.90
N CYS A 126 17.93 20.93 20.04
CA CYS A 126 17.16 22.18 20.01
C CYS A 126 16.03 22.22 18.96
N GLY A 127 15.93 21.22 18.08
CA GLY A 127 14.88 21.14 17.07
C GLY A 127 15.10 21.99 15.82
N MET A 128 16.26 22.66 15.72
CA MET A 128 16.60 23.55 14.60
C MET A 128 16.84 22.75 13.31
N ILE A 129 16.19 23.15 12.22
CA ILE A 129 16.39 22.54 10.89
C ILE A 129 16.76 23.61 9.86
N GLU A 130 17.84 23.34 9.13
CA GLU A 130 18.41 24.23 8.12
C GLU A 130 18.38 23.57 6.73
N ALA A 131 17.98 24.31 5.70
CA ALA A 131 18.11 23.88 4.32
C ALA A 131 19.52 24.20 3.78
N ILE A 132 20.30 23.16 3.46
CA ILE A 132 21.62 23.32 2.86
C ILE A 132 21.47 23.57 1.36
N HIS A 133 21.44 24.85 0.99
CA HIS A 133 21.33 25.31 -0.40
C HIS A 133 22.65 25.19 -1.16
N VAL A 134 22.76 24.16 -2.00
CA VAL A 134 24.00 23.83 -2.73
C VAL A 134 23.72 23.52 -4.19
N GLN A 135 24.60 24.00 -5.09
CA GLN A 135 24.48 23.74 -6.52
C GLN A 135 24.94 22.32 -6.87
N GLY A 136 24.53 21.83 -8.05
CA GLY A 136 24.90 20.49 -8.53
C GLY A 136 24.27 19.32 -7.77
N ALA A 137 23.31 19.55 -6.88
CA ALA A 137 22.70 18.51 -6.06
C ALA A 137 22.06 17.36 -6.89
N PRO A 138 22.04 16.12 -6.37
CA PRO A 138 21.55 14.94 -7.11
C PRO A 138 20.10 15.09 -7.54
N CYS A 139 19.68 14.34 -8.57
CA CYS A 139 18.28 14.41 -9.02
C CYS A 139 17.28 13.92 -7.94
N PRO A 140 16.03 14.46 -7.91
CA PRO A 140 15.02 14.10 -6.92
C PRO A 140 14.69 12.60 -6.90
N ARG A 141 14.94 11.94 -5.77
CA ARG A 141 14.98 10.46 -5.67
C ARG A 141 14.32 9.94 -4.39
N LEU A 142 13.90 8.67 -4.40
CA LEU A 142 13.46 7.96 -3.19
C LEU A 142 13.99 6.52 -3.20
N GLY A 143 14.19 5.94 -2.02
CA GLY A 143 14.61 4.54 -1.86
C GLY A 143 16.03 4.26 -2.37
N HIS A 144 16.86 5.30 -2.35
CA HIS A 144 18.32 5.23 -2.24
C HIS A 144 18.71 4.89 -0.79
N THR A 145 19.99 4.65 -0.55
CA THR A 145 20.60 4.71 0.79
C THR A 145 21.55 5.89 0.89
N SER A 146 21.84 6.32 2.12
CA SER A 146 22.99 7.17 2.40
C SER A 146 23.86 6.61 3.52
N SER A 147 25.13 6.98 3.52
CA SER A 147 26.11 6.56 4.52
C SER A 147 27.18 7.64 4.67
N VAL A 148 27.68 7.88 5.88
CA VAL A 148 28.77 8.82 6.13
C VAL A 148 30.08 8.05 6.31
N VAL A 149 31.13 8.49 5.63
CA VAL A 149 32.50 7.95 5.77
C VAL A 149 33.48 9.13 5.81
N GLY A 150 34.02 9.41 6.99
CA GLY A 150 34.80 10.64 7.23
C GLY A 150 33.95 11.90 6.99
N GLY A 151 34.57 12.95 6.42
CA GLY A 151 33.91 14.22 6.11
C GLY A 151 32.92 14.22 4.92
N PHE A 152 32.40 13.05 4.54
CA PHE A 152 31.63 12.85 3.31
C PHE A 152 30.37 12.01 3.53
N MET A 153 29.24 12.49 3.00
CA MET A 153 27.99 11.74 2.90
C MET A 153 27.84 11.17 1.49
N TYR A 154 27.77 9.85 1.39
CA TYR A 154 27.54 9.11 0.15
C TYR A 154 26.04 8.85 -0.01
N VAL A 155 25.51 9.00 -1.23
CA VAL A 155 24.13 8.68 -1.63
C VAL A 155 24.18 7.74 -2.82
N ILE A 156 23.56 6.57 -2.71
CA ILE A 156 23.71 5.48 -3.70
C ILE A 156 22.36 5.13 -4.33
N GLY A 157 22.28 5.24 -5.66
CA GLY A 157 21.18 4.75 -6.49
C GLY A 157 19.79 5.29 -6.11
N GLY A 158 18.80 4.40 -6.02
CA GLY A 158 17.39 4.75 -5.78
C GLY A 158 16.60 4.89 -7.07
N ARG A 159 15.58 5.77 -7.10
CA ARG A 159 14.79 6.04 -8.33
C ARG A 159 14.30 7.47 -8.45
N ALA A 160 14.50 8.06 -9.62
CA ALA A 160 14.03 9.42 -9.96
C ALA A 160 12.58 9.44 -10.48
N ASP A 161 12.13 8.39 -11.17
CA ASP A 161 10.73 8.23 -11.58
C ASP A 161 10.32 6.72 -11.51
N PRO A 162 9.14 6.29 -12.00
CA PRO A 162 8.78 4.86 -12.01
C PRO A 162 9.59 3.98 -12.98
N LEU A 163 10.23 4.57 -13.99
CA LEU A 163 11.06 3.89 -15.00
C LEU A 163 12.55 4.14 -14.77
N ASN A 164 12.91 5.35 -14.32
CA ASN A 164 14.29 5.74 -14.06
C ASN A 164 14.78 5.26 -12.67
N ILE A 165 15.32 4.03 -12.64
CA ILE A 165 16.06 3.42 -11.53
C ILE A 165 17.55 3.77 -11.69
N LEU A 166 18.23 4.07 -10.57
CA LEU A 166 19.56 4.66 -10.55
C LEU A 166 20.61 3.72 -9.92
N ASN A 167 21.87 3.88 -10.31
CA ASN A 167 23.06 3.31 -9.69
C ASN A 167 24.17 4.36 -9.41
N ASP A 168 23.87 5.65 -9.61
CA ASP A 168 24.84 6.72 -9.41
C ASP A 168 25.24 6.85 -7.93
N VAL A 169 26.52 7.17 -7.72
CA VAL A 169 27.11 7.44 -6.39
C VAL A 169 27.39 8.93 -6.29
N TRP A 170 26.62 9.61 -5.47
CA TRP A 170 26.82 11.04 -5.19
C TRP A 170 27.49 11.23 -3.84
N VAL A 171 28.42 12.15 -3.77
CA VAL A 171 29.22 12.43 -2.57
C VAL A 171 29.08 13.90 -2.21
N PHE A 172 28.53 14.17 -1.03
CA PHE A 172 28.48 15.51 -0.44
C PHE A 172 29.69 15.70 0.48
N ASN A 173 30.55 16.66 0.16
CA ASN A 173 31.63 17.10 1.03
C ASN A 173 31.06 18.05 2.08
N MET A 174 31.08 17.63 3.35
CA MET A 174 30.41 18.37 4.43
C MET A 174 31.15 19.68 4.78
N ALA A 175 32.48 19.70 4.68
CA ALA A 175 33.30 20.87 4.97
C ALA A 175 33.19 21.95 3.87
N LYS A 176 33.14 21.55 2.59
CA LYS A 176 32.97 22.48 1.46
C LYS A 176 31.51 22.83 1.16
N LYS A 177 30.56 22.01 1.61
CA LYS A 177 29.15 22.02 1.20
C LYS A 177 28.98 21.86 -0.32
N GLU A 178 29.64 20.87 -0.90
CA GLU A 178 29.65 20.61 -2.36
C GLU A 178 29.22 19.17 -2.70
N TRP A 179 28.36 19.01 -3.72
CA TRP A 179 28.02 17.70 -4.30
C TRP A 179 28.90 17.36 -5.49
N ASN A 180 29.41 16.13 -5.52
CA ASN A 180 30.18 15.56 -6.63
C ASN A 180 29.59 14.20 -7.04
N LEU A 181 29.53 13.93 -8.35
CA LEU A 181 29.20 12.61 -8.89
C LEU A 181 30.47 11.76 -8.94
N LEU A 182 30.58 10.77 -8.07
CA LEU A 182 31.76 9.90 -8.00
C LEU A 182 31.80 8.95 -9.20
N GLN A 183 32.83 9.10 -10.03
CA GLN A 183 33.16 8.10 -11.05
C GLN A 183 33.81 6.91 -10.33
N CYS A 184 33.18 5.74 -10.43
CA CYS A 184 33.66 4.53 -9.77
C CYS A 184 34.28 3.56 -10.77
N SER A 185 35.33 2.86 -10.35
CA SER A 185 36.02 1.80 -11.10
C SER A 185 35.58 0.40 -10.60
N GLY A 186 36.17 -0.66 -11.15
CA GLY A 186 35.86 -2.04 -10.78
C GLY A 186 34.61 -2.57 -11.50
N CYS A 187 33.79 -3.35 -10.80
CA CYS A 187 32.54 -3.87 -11.34
C CYS A 187 31.43 -2.80 -11.34
N HIS A 188 30.43 -2.94 -12.23
CA HIS A 188 29.37 -1.95 -12.37
C HIS A 188 28.15 -2.30 -11.50
N LEU A 189 27.89 -1.53 -10.43
CA LEU A 189 26.69 -1.69 -9.59
C LEU A 189 25.39 -1.65 -10.44
N PRO A 190 24.56 -2.72 -10.44
CA PRO A 190 23.28 -2.73 -11.15
C PRO A 190 22.29 -1.68 -10.60
N PRO A 191 21.57 -0.92 -11.45
CA PRO A 191 20.56 0.07 -11.05
C PRO A 191 19.51 -0.49 -10.11
N ARG A 192 19.44 0.06 -8.89
CA ARG A 192 18.68 -0.55 -7.79
C ARG A 192 18.04 0.46 -6.86
N HIS A 193 16.85 0.12 -6.39
CA HIS A 193 16.14 0.86 -5.34
C HIS A 193 15.59 -0.05 -4.24
N ARG A 194 15.39 0.49 -3.04
CA ARG A 194 14.96 -0.26 -1.84
C ARG A 194 15.93 -1.40 -1.45
N HIS A 195 17.20 -1.25 -1.81
CA HIS A 195 18.33 -1.97 -1.22
C HIS A 195 18.58 -1.47 0.21
N ALA A 196 19.43 -2.15 0.97
CA ALA A 196 19.99 -1.63 2.21
C ALA A 196 21.50 -1.43 2.07
N ALA A 197 22.08 -0.57 2.92
CA ALA A 197 23.51 -0.30 2.95
C ALA A 197 24.00 -0.07 4.38
N ALA A 198 25.27 -0.43 4.64
CA ALA A 198 25.94 -0.27 5.93
C ALA A 198 27.45 -0.08 5.74
N VAL A 199 28.14 0.44 6.76
CA VAL A 199 29.55 0.85 6.68
C VAL A 199 30.43 -0.02 7.58
N VAL A 200 31.55 -0.54 7.07
CA VAL A 200 32.61 -1.10 7.94
C VAL A 200 33.94 -0.49 7.53
N GLY A 201 34.51 0.34 8.41
CA GLY A 201 35.70 1.15 8.10
C GLY A 201 35.42 2.13 6.96
N THR A 202 36.27 2.10 5.92
CA THR A 202 36.15 2.92 4.70
C THR A 202 35.39 2.22 3.56
N ARG A 203 34.48 1.30 3.89
CA ARG A 203 33.76 0.48 2.91
C ARG A 203 32.26 0.52 3.13
N ILE A 204 31.52 0.82 2.06
CA ILE A 204 30.05 0.86 2.05
C ILE A 204 29.57 -0.41 1.34
N TYR A 205 28.87 -1.26 2.08
CA TYR A 205 28.29 -2.51 1.57
C TYR A 205 26.84 -2.27 1.18
N VAL A 206 26.41 -2.77 0.02
CA VAL A 206 25.06 -2.59 -0.53
C VAL A 206 24.45 -3.95 -0.86
N HIS A 207 23.33 -4.28 -0.23
CA HIS A 207 22.68 -5.58 -0.32
C HIS A 207 21.28 -5.50 -0.96
N GLY A 208 21.03 -6.43 -1.90
CA GLY A 208 19.70 -6.71 -2.46
C GLY A 208 19.01 -5.52 -3.12
N GLY A 209 17.68 -5.43 -2.94
CA GLY A 209 16.81 -4.41 -3.53
C GLY A 209 16.03 -4.90 -4.76
N ILE A 210 15.57 -3.96 -5.59
CA ILE A 210 14.89 -4.22 -6.87
C ILE A 210 15.71 -3.61 -8.01
N CYS A 211 15.98 -4.40 -9.05
CA CYS A 211 16.65 -4.01 -10.30
C CYS A 211 15.82 -4.54 -11.49
N LYS A 212 15.43 -3.68 -12.43
CA LYS A 212 14.62 -4.06 -13.63
C LYS A 212 13.38 -4.93 -13.28
N ASP A 213 12.66 -4.55 -12.23
CA ASP A 213 11.53 -5.29 -11.62
C ASP A 213 11.85 -6.68 -11.01
N GLU A 214 13.08 -7.20 -11.14
CA GLU A 214 13.55 -8.37 -10.40
C GLU A 214 14.01 -7.99 -8.98
N ILE A 215 13.74 -8.87 -8.02
CA ILE A 215 14.19 -8.75 -6.62
C ILE A 215 15.49 -9.56 -6.50
N ILE A 216 16.52 -8.96 -5.90
CA ILE A 216 17.89 -9.52 -5.90
C ILE A 216 18.47 -9.69 -4.48
N SER A 217 19.52 -10.50 -4.36
CA SER A 217 20.30 -10.80 -3.13
C SER A 217 21.80 -10.50 -3.27
N SER A 218 22.25 -9.93 -4.39
CA SER A 218 23.65 -9.57 -4.62
C SER A 218 24.20 -8.66 -3.52
N LEU A 219 25.43 -8.89 -3.08
CA LEU A 219 26.16 -8.01 -2.17
C LEU A 219 27.32 -7.33 -2.92
N TYR A 220 27.29 -6.00 -2.98
CA TYR A 220 28.37 -5.19 -3.54
C TYR A 220 29.06 -4.40 -2.42
N VAL A 221 30.35 -4.09 -2.59
CA VAL A 221 31.10 -3.19 -1.71
C VAL A 221 31.77 -2.09 -2.52
N LEU A 222 31.63 -0.84 -2.06
CA LEU A 222 32.38 0.30 -2.54
C LEU A 222 33.51 0.59 -1.56
N ASP A 223 34.75 0.51 -2.04
CA ASP A 223 35.92 1.03 -1.32
C ASP A 223 36.01 2.54 -1.53
N THR A 224 35.71 3.34 -0.50
CA THR A 224 35.53 4.79 -0.66
C THR A 224 36.84 5.55 -0.81
N TYR A 225 37.98 4.90 -0.56
CA TYR A 225 39.31 5.48 -0.80
C TYR A 225 39.72 5.31 -2.27
N LYS A 226 39.48 4.12 -2.83
CA LYS A 226 39.77 3.84 -4.26
C LYS A 226 38.69 4.31 -5.24
N ALA A 227 37.48 4.56 -4.74
CA ALA A 227 36.25 4.64 -5.56
C ALA A 227 36.01 3.36 -6.40
N GLU A 228 36.38 2.19 -5.87
CA GLU A 228 36.31 0.90 -6.58
C GLU A 228 35.14 0.06 -6.07
N TRP A 229 34.30 -0.45 -6.98
CA TRP A 229 33.23 -1.39 -6.68
C TRP A 229 33.67 -2.84 -6.87
N THR A 230 33.35 -3.70 -5.92
CA THR A 230 33.54 -5.16 -6.00
C THR A 230 32.21 -5.87 -5.70
N GLU A 231 31.83 -6.84 -6.54
CA GLU A 231 30.77 -7.79 -6.20
C GLU A 231 31.36 -8.89 -5.33
N ILE A 232 30.75 -9.14 -4.18
CA ILE A 232 31.22 -10.15 -3.24
C ILE A 232 30.57 -11.49 -3.61
N GLU A 233 31.39 -12.51 -3.84
CA GLU A 233 30.93 -13.89 -3.93
C GLU A 233 30.41 -14.34 -2.55
N ILE A 234 29.09 -14.28 -2.37
CA ILE A 234 28.44 -14.58 -1.12
C ILE A 234 28.34 -16.09 -0.88
N GLN A 235 28.83 -16.55 0.27
CA GLN A 235 28.82 -17.96 0.67
C GLN A 235 28.10 -18.17 2.02
N GLY A 236 27.91 -19.43 2.42
CA GLY A 236 27.25 -19.79 3.69
C GLY A 236 25.71 -19.84 3.62
N ASN A 237 25.03 -19.46 4.70
CA ASN A 237 23.58 -19.40 4.76
C ASN A 237 23.06 -18.14 4.08
N LEU A 238 22.85 -18.18 2.77
CA LEU A 238 22.44 -16.99 2.01
C LEU A 238 21.04 -16.47 2.42
N PRO A 239 20.86 -15.15 2.56
CA PRO A 239 19.53 -14.55 2.63
C PRO A 239 18.83 -14.65 1.27
N SER A 240 17.53 -14.95 1.28
CA SER A 240 16.70 -14.90 0.07
C SER A 240 16.70 -13.50 -0.57
N PRO A 241 16.55 -13.37 -1.91
CA PRO A 241 16.34 -12.09 -2.58
C PRO A 241 15.26 -11.26 -1.90
N ARG A 242 15.59 -10.00 -1.59
CA ARG A 242 14.76 -9.15 -0.73
C ARG A 242 14.96 -7.67 -0.98
N HIS A 243 13.87 -6.92 -0.89
CA HIS A 243 13.88 -5.46 -0.87
C HIS A 243 13.19 -4.90 0.37
N SER A 244 13.41 -3.61 0.66
CA SER A 244 12.82 -2.93 1.83
C SER A 244 13.10 -3.67 3.16
N HIS A 245 14.24 -4.34 3.24
CA HIS A 245 14.89 -4.77 4.47
C HIS A 245 15.77 -3.64 4.99
N SER A 246 16.29 -3.77 6.21
CA SER A 246 17.36 -2.92 6.74
C SER A 246 18.66 -3.70 6.90
N MET A 247 19.78 -2.98 6.86
CA MET A 247 21.12 -3.50 7.13
C MET A 247 21.88 -2.47 7.96
N ASP A 248 22.63 -2.92 8.96
CA ASP A 248 23.48 -2.07 9.82
C ASP A 248 24.68 -2.90 10.33
N SER A 249 25.70 -2.26 10.88
CA SER A 249 27.01 -2.85 11.15
C SER A 249 27.40 -2.81 12.63
N HIS A 250 27.86 -3.94 13.18
CA HIS A 250 28.47 -4.00 14.51
C HIS A 250 29.74 -4.87 14.48
N GLY A 251 30.89 -4.26 14.78
CA GLY A 251 32.21 -4.87 14.59
C GLY A 251 32.47 -5.20 13.12
N SER A 252 32.91 -6.43 12.84
CA SER A 252 33.10 -6.97 11.48
C SER A 252 31.82 -7.51 10.83
N ASN A 253 30.68 -7.46 11.51
CA ASN A 253 29.43 -8.07 11.03
C ASN A 253 28.45 -7.03 10.49
N LEU A 254 27.97 -7.26 9.26
CA LEU A 254 26.75 -6.63 8.74
C LEU A 254 25.55 -7.47 9.18
N TYR A 255 24.58 -6.90 9.87
CA TYR A 255 23.33 -7.56 10.22
C TYR A 255 22.24 -7.14 9.24
N THR A 256 21.40 -8.08 8.80
CA THR A 256 20.25 -7.84 7.91
C THR A 256 19.00 -8.47 8.50
N PHE A 257 17.91 -7.70 8.59
CA PHE A 257 16.61 -8.20 9.07
C PHE A 257 15.49 -8.01 8.05
N GLY A 258 14.67 -9.06 7.90
CA GLY A 258 13.35 -8.99 7.26
C GLY A 258 13.37 -8.51 5.81
N GLY A 259 12.36 -7.70 5.44
CA GLY A 259 12.11 -7.25 4.07
C GLY A 259 10.96 -7.99 3.39
N PHE A 260 10.90 -7.93 2.06
CA PHE A 260 9.89 -8.60 1.23
C PHE A 260 10.56 -9.34 0.05
N ASN A 261 10.18 -10.60 -0.19
CA ASN A 261 10.79 -11.47 -1.22
C ASN A 261 10.04 -11.51 -2.57
N GLY A 262 8.93 -10.78 -2.69
CA GLY A 262 8.00 -10.86 -3.84
C GLY A 262 6.67 -11.54 -3.48
N GLU A 263 6.64 -12.37 -2.45
CA GLU A 263 5.46 -13.12 -2.01
C GLU A 263 4.97 -12.66 -0.64
N LYS A 264 5.89 -12.56 0.33
CA LYS A 264 5.60 -12.36 1.76
C LYS A 264 6.62 -11.44 2.44
N ALA A 265 6.20 -10.86 3.56
CA ALA A 265 7.11 -10.21 4.51
C ALA A 265 8.01 -11.25 5.18
N LEU A 266 9.23 -10.84 5.52
CA LEU A 266 10.27 -11.66 6.12
C LEU A 266 10.55 -11.18 7.56
N GLY A 267 10.93 -12.10 8.44
CA GLY A 267 11.24 -11.85 9.86
C GLY A 267 12.45 -12.65 10.33
N ASP A 268 13.37 -12.90 9.40
CA ASP A 268 14.62 -13.60 9.59
C ASP A 268 15.76 -12.61 9.81
N LEU A 269 16.67 -12.96 10.73
CA LEU A 269 17.93 -12.25 10.97
C LEU A 269 19.08 -13.02 10.35
N TYR A 270 19.97 -12.31 9.68
CA TYR A 270 21.23 -12.81 9.15
C TYR A 270 22.37 -11.89 9.59
N SER A 271 23.58 -12.43 9.73
CA SER A 271 24.81 -11.64 9.73
C SER A 271 25.74 -12.07 8.61
N PHE A 272 26.64 -11.16 8.22
CA PHE A 272 27.71 -11.39 7.25
C PHE A 272 29.01 -10.85 7.83
N ASP A 273 30.02 -11.70 8.03
CA ASP A 273 31.34 -11.25 8.48
C ASP A 273 32.18 -10.83 7.27
N VAL A 274 32.55 -9.54 7.22
CA VAL A 274 33.26 -8.95 6.07
C VAL A 274 34.70 -9.46 5.90
N ARG A 275 35.22 -10.25 6.85
CA ARG A 275 36.57 -10.85 6.81
C ARG A 275 36.57 -12.25 6.21
N THR A 276 35.49 -13.01 6.39
CA THR A 276 35.35 -14.39 5.88
C THR A 276 34.44 -14.50 4.68
N CYS A 277 33.67 -13.46 4.37
CA CYS A 277 32.64 -13.42 3.33
C CYS A 277 31.51 -14.47 3.49
N LEU A 278 31.29 -14.93 4.72
CA LEU A 278 30.24 -15.91 5.05
C LEU A 278 29.00 -15.23 5.61
N TRP A 279 27.85 -15.53 5.01
CA TRP A 279 26.53 -15.30 5.63
C TRP A 279 26.22 -16.40 6.65
N SER A 280 25.71 -16.00 7.81
CA SER A 280 25.18 -16.87 8.86
C SER A 280 23.74 -16.51 9.16
N LYS A 281 22.83 -17.50 9.18
CA LYS A 281 21.46 -17.27 9.62
C LYS A 281 21.41 -17.30 11.14
N GLN A 282 21.05 -16.18 11.75
CA GLN A 282 21.18 -16.04 13.20
C GLN A 282 20.06 -16.76 13.94
N LYS A 283 20.45 -17.51 14.98
CA LYS A 283 19.53 -18.07 15.98
C LYS A 283 19.49 -17.08 17.14
N THR A 284 18.29 -16.66 17.53
CA THR A 284 18.07 -15.66 18.58
C THR A 284 17.11 -16.18 19.64
N ASN A 285 17.41 -15.87 20.89
CA ASN A 285 16.64 -16.23 22.06
C ASN A 285 15.48 -15.22 22.28
N GLY A 286 14.47 -15.65 23.04
CA GLY A 286 13.26 -14.86 23.26
C GLY A 286 12.35 -14.79 22.04
N LYS A 287 11.43 -13.83 22.05
CA LYS A 287 10.44 -13.63 20.98
C LYS A 287 11.06 -12.81 19.85
N ALA A 288 11.11 -13.35 18.64
CA ALA A 288 11.59 -12.60 17.48
C ALA A 288 10.56 -11.52 17.04
N PRO A 289 10.98 -10.39 16.44
CA PRO A 289 10.07 -9.39 15.91
C PRO A 289 9.21 -9.96 14.78
N LYS A 290 7.93 -9.59 14.73
CA LYS A 290 7.03 -10.00 13.63
C LYS A 290 7.61 -9.61 12.27
N ALA A 291 7.50 -10.54 11.30
CA ALA A 291 7.97 -10.38 9.93
C ALA A 291 7.46 -9.09 9.29
N ARG A 292 8.37 -8.25 8.78
CA ARG A 292 8.08 -6.89 8.36
C ARG A 292 9.03 -6.34 7.30
N PHE A 293 8.58 -5.34 6.56
CA PHE A 293 9.34 -4.63 5.53
C PHE A 293 9.09 -3.11 5.62
N SER A 294 9.96 -2.31 5.01
CA SER A 294 9.93 -0.84 5.14
C SER A 294 10.04 -0.34 6.60
N HIS A 295 10.66 -1.14 7.47
CA HIS A 295 11.02 -0.80 8.85
C HIS A 295 12.39 -0.09 8.88
N SER A 296 12.75 0.42 10.04
CA SER A 296 14.04 1.04 10.33
C SER A 296 14.80 0.17 11.35
N MET A 297 16.14 0.19 11.29
CA MET A 297 17.03 -0.55 12.20
C MET A 297 18.25 0.30 12.53
N PHE A 298 18.81 0.10 13.72
CA PHE A 298 19.94 0.86 14.24
C PHE A 298 20.77 0.03 15.22
N ILE A 299 22.06 0.34 15.36
CA ILE A 299 22.89 -0.09 16.49
C ILE A 299 22.92 0.99 17.59
N TYR A 300 22.80 0.57 18.85
CA TYR A 300 23.00 1.40 20.04
C TYR A 300 23.73 0.61 21.12
N LYS A 301 24.95 1.00 21.47
CA LYS A 301 25.84 0.24 22.36
C LYS A 301 25.93 -1.22 21.83
N ASN A 302 25.62 -2.24 22.65
CA ASN A 302 25.60 -3.65 22.22
C ASN A 302 24.25 -4.12 21.62
N TYR A 303 23.28 -3.22 21.41
CA TYR A 303 21.93 -3.55 20.99
C TYR A 303 21.68 -3.26 19.50
N LEU A 304 21.06 -4.20 18.79
CA LEU A 304 20.45 -4.00 17.48
C LEU A 304 18.95 -3.74 17.66
N GLY A 305 18.51 -2.52 17.36
CA GLY A 305 17.12 -2.09 17.49
C GLY A 305 16.35 -2.11 16.18
N ILE A 306 15.06 -2.49 16.22
CA ILE A 306 14.14 -2.54 15.08
C ILE A 306 12.84 -1.81 15.42
N PHE A 307 12.41 -0.90 14.53
CA PHE A 307 11.23 -0.06 14.73
C PHE A 307 10.44 0.17 13.42
N GLY A 308 9.13 0.40 13.54
CA GLY A 308 8.25 0.77 12.42
C GLY A 308 8.04 -0.31 11.35
N GLY A 309 7.63 0.13 10.16
CA GLY A 309 7.39 -0.70 8.97
C GLY A 309 6.01 -1.37 8.89
N CYS A 310 5.82 -2.15 7.81
CA CYS A 310 4.60 -2.91 7.53
C CYS A 310 4.79 -4.40 7.89
N PRO A 311 3.82 -5.08 8.51
CA PRO A 311 2.49 -4.60 8.87
C PRO A 311 2.51 -3.63 10.07
N VAL A 312 1.66 -2.60 10.01
CA VAL A 312 1.50 -1.60 11.07
C VAL A 312 0.59 -2.18 12.17
N SER A 313 0.95 -1.93 13.43
CA SER A 313 0.15 -2.28 14.62
C SER A 313 -0.37 -1.03 15.32
N GLN A 314 -1.46 -1.15 16.08
CA GLN A 314 -2.06 -0.04 16.83
C GLN A 314 -1.11 0.54 17.90
N ASN A 315 -0.33 -0.33 18.54
CA ASN A 315 0.78 0.06 19.42
C ASN A 315 2.10 -0.17 18.70
N HIS A 316 3.06 0.73 18.87
CA HIS A 316 4.42 0.55 18.36
C HIS A 316 5.26 -0.28 19.35
N GLU A 317 6.04 -1.21 18.82
CA GLU A 317 6.86 -2.16 19.58
C GLU A 317 8.32 -1.97 19.15
N LEU A 318 9.13 -1.37 20.02
CA LEU A 318 10.58 -1.29 19.83
C LEU A 318 11.17 -2.64 20.22
N SER A 319 11.79 -3.33 19.27
CA SER A 319 12.44 -4.62 19.52
C SER A 319 13.95 -4.44 19.53
N LEU A 320 14.62 -4.95 20.57
CA LEU A 320 16.04 -4.79 20.82
C LEU A 320 16.68 -6.16 20.97
N LEU A 321 17.62 -6.50 20.10
CA LEU A 321 18.46 -7.69 20.23
C LEU A 321 19.74 -7.31 20.96
N ASP A 322 20.00 -7.90 22.12
CA ASP A 322 21.33 -7.90 22.70
C ASP A 322 22.27 -8.77 21.83
N LEU A 323 23.33 -8.18 21.28
CA LEU A 323 24.29 -8.86 20.42
C LEU A 323 25.32 -9.71 21.19
N GLN A 324 25.30 -9.72 22.53
CA GLN A 324 26.08 -10.64 23.36
C GLN A 324 25.31 -11.95 23.62
N SER A 325 24.13 -11.88 24.24
CA SER A 325 23.30 -13.08 24.53
C SER A 325 22.42 -13.55 23.37
N TYR A 326 22.36 -12.79 22.26
CA TYR A 326 21.45 -12.99 21.14
C TYR A 326 19.96 -13.04 21.56
N THR A 327 19.60 -12.32 22.63
CA THR A 327 18.24 -12.32 23.21
C THR A 327 17.45 -11.07 22.82
N TRP A 328 16.22 -11.27 22.33
CA TRP A 328 15.28 -10.17 22.06
C TRP A 328 14.58 -9.69 23.34
N LYS A 329 14.76 -8.40 23.64
CA LYS A 329 13.95 -7.60 24.56
C LYS A 329 12.93 -6.79 23.73
N HIS A 330 11.72 -6.57 24.25
CA HIS A 330 10.71 -5.72 23.62
C HIS A 330 10.23 -4.64 24.57
N ILE A 331 9.99 -3.45 24.02
CA ILE A 331 9.51 -2.28 24.76
C ILE A 331 8.27 -1.73 24.06
N MET A 332 7.21 -1.53 24.84
CA MET A 332 6.00 -0.90 24.34
C MET A 332 6.22 0.61 24.25
N VAL A 333 5.87 1.19 23.10
CA VAL A 333 6.00 2.62 22.87
C VAL A 333 4.58 3.19 22.75
N ASN A 334 4.19 3.97 23.75
CA ASN A 334 2.78 4.24 24.03
C ASN A 334 2.22 5.39 23.19
N SER A 335 0.97 5.22 22.72
CA SER A 335 0.02 6.26 22.32
C SER A 335 0.55 7.37 21.38
N ILE A 336 0.92 7.03 20.15
CA ILE A 336 1.26 8.02 19.10
C ILE A 336 0.62 7.69 17.76
N ASP A 337 0.09 8.73 17.12
CA ASP A 337 -0.63 8.68 15.83
C ASP A 337 0.32 8.70 14.59
N GLY A 338 1.35 7.86 14.64
CA GLY A 338 2.38 7.72 13.60
C GLY A 338 2.36 6.35 12.91
N LEU A 339 2.94 6.27 11.71
CA LEU A 339 3.01 5.04 10.91
C LEU A 339 4.43 4.47 10.80
N PHE A 340 5.45 5.32 10.73
CA PHE A 340 6.88 4.92 10.64
C PHE A 340 7.18 3.86 9.56
N VAL A 341 6.50 3.96 8.42
CA VAL A 341 6.73 3.12 7.24
C VAL A 341 7.68 3.87 6.30
N ARG A 342 8.91 3.36 6.13
CA ARG A 342 10.03 4.04 5.43
C ARG A 342 10.41 5.37 6.07
N SER A 343 10.34 5.42 7.41
CA SER A 343 11.03 6.38 8.26
C SER A 343 12.54 6.18 8.18
N THR A 344 13.31 7.20 8.59
CA THR A 344 14.71 7.00 9.00
C THR A 344 14.82 6.99 10.52
N VAL A 345 15.84 6.30 11.02
CA VAL A 345 16.29 6.35 12.41
C VAL A 345 17.75 6.78 12.43
N ASN A 346 18.12 7.58 13.42
CA ASN A 346 19.51 7.85 13.77
C ASN A 346 19.63 7.86 15.29
N VAL A 347 20.73 7.33 15.81
CA VAL A 347 21.08 7.45 17.24
C VAL A 347 21.97 8.68 17.39
N VAL A 348 21.62 9.57 18.33
CA VAL A 348 22.38 10.77 18.67
C VAL A 348 22.54 10.80 20.19
N GLY A 349 23.76 10.61 20.67
CA GLY A 349 24.03 10.32 22.08
C GLY A 349 23.22 9.12 22.57
N ASP A 350 22.47 9.30 23.66
CA ASP A 350 21.51 8.31 24.17
C ASP A 350 20.08 8.46 23.60
N SER A 351 19.85 9.26 22.54
CA SER A 351 18.52 9.46 21.93
C SER A 351 18.37 8.74 20.58
N LEU A 352 17.30 7.97 20.41
CA LEU A 352 16.85 7.48 19.10
C LEU A 352 15.97 8.54 18.44
N ILE A 353 16.43 9.11 17.34
CA ILE A 353 15.71 10.11 16.55
C ILE A 353 15.00 9.42 15.38
N LEU A 354 13.69 9.58 15.32
CA LEU A 354 12.77 9.05 14.32
C LEU A 354 12.31 10.19 13.41
N ILE A 355 12.46 10.04 12.09
CA ILE A 355 12.13 11.10 11.13
C ILE A 355 11.25 10.53 10.00
N GLY A 356 10.08 11.14 9.85
CA GLY A 356 9.16 10.89 8.74
C GLY A 356 8.72 9.43 8.62
N GLY A 357 8.59 8.97 7.38
CA GLY A 357 7.85 7.76 7.04
C GLY A 357 6.35 8.02 6.97
N GLY A 358 5.58 7.04 6.47
CA GLY A 358 4.14 7.19 6.29
C GLY A 358 3.54 6.25 5.25
N ALA A 359 2.25 6.42 4.96
CA ALA A 359 1.54 5.70 3.91
C ALA A 359 0.58 6.61 3.13
N SER A 360 0.38 6.29 1.86
CA SER A 360 -0.71 6.82 1.04
C SER A 360 -1.80 5.77 0.94
N CYS A 361 -3.02 6.10 1.36
CA CYS A 361 -4.21 5.29 1.20
C CYS A 361 -5.23 6.02 0.31
N PHE A 362 -5.82 5.31 -0.64
CA PHE A 362 -6.76 5.92 -1.59
C PHE A 362 -8.01 6.53 -0.91
N ALA A 363 -8.42 6.00 0.25
CA ALA A 363 -9.58 6.48 1.00
C ALA A 363 -9.27 7.60 2.02
N PHE A 364 -8.04 7.70 2.51
CA PHE A 364 -7.67 8.60 3.63
C PHE A 364 -6.55 9.60 3.26
N GLY A 365 -6.19 9.70 1.98
CA GLY A 365 -5.10 10.56 1.52
C GLY A 365 -3.73 10.03 1.94
N THR A 366 -2.83 10.95 2.31
CA THR A 366 -1.45 10.64 2.68
C THR A 366 -1.19 11.05 4.11
N LYS A 367 -0.76 10.09 4.95
CA LYS A 367 -0.34 10.35 6.32
C LYS A 367 1.16 10.12 6.47
N PHE A 368 1.84 11.07 7.10
CA PHE A 368 3.23 10.96 7.52
C PHE A 368 3.31 10.78 9.05
N SER A 369 4.44 10.31 9.56
CA SER A 369 4.80 10.52 10.97
C SER A 369 5.52 11.85 11.16
N GLU A 370 5.33 12.48 12.30
CA GLU A 370 6.12 13.63 12.75
C GLU A 370 7.53 13.21 13.23
N PRO A 371 8.49 14.15 13.35
CA PRO A 371 9.81 13.88 13.94
C PRO A 371 9.72 13.69 15.46
N MET A 372 10.38 12.66 15.99
CA MET A 372 10.26 12.28 17.41
C MET A 372 11.56 11.72 17.98
N LYS A 373 11.72 11.77 19.31
CA LYS A 373 12.87 11.19 20.02
C LYS A 373 12.45 10.21 21.13
N VAL A 374 13.19 9.11 21.27
CA VAL A 374 13.11 8.16 22.39
C VAL A 374 14.41 8.25 23.19
N ASN A 375 14.33 8.35 24.51
CA ASN A 375 15.52 8.23 25.36
C ASN A 375 15.86 6.74 25.56
N LEU A 376 17.07 6.34 25.14
CA LEU A 376 17.62 4.99 25.25
C LEU A 376 18.49 4.78 26.50
N SER A 377 18.85 5.82 27.28
CA SER A 377 19.72 5.63 28.45
C SER A 377 19.12 4.69 29.50
N LEU A 378 17.78 4.65 29.57
CA LEU A 378 16.98 3.71 30.35
C LEU A 378 17.33 2.24 30.05
N LEU A 379 17.74 1.91 28.82
CA LEU A 379 18.13 0.55 28.43
C LEU A 379 19.34 0.05 29.21
N THR A 380 20.32 0.93 29.45
CA THR A 380 21.54 0.59 30.20
C THR A 380 21.23 0.20 31.65
N SER A 381 20.22 0.84 32.29
CA SER A 381 19.80 0.51 33.67
C SER A 381 19.11 -0.85 33.84
N LEU A 382 18.80 -1.56 32.74
CA LEU A 382 18.16 -2.88 32.77
C LEU A 382 19.16 -4.02 32.98
N ASP A 383 20.45 -3.82 32.72
CA ASP A 383 21.47 -4.87 32.79
C ASP A 383 22.15 -4.94 34.17
N ASP A 384 22.29 -3.81 34.88
CA ASP A 384 22.89 -3.74 36.24
C ASP A 384 22.11 -4.51 37.32
N ASN A 385 20.83 -4.82 37.07
CA ASN A 385 19.96 -5.53 38.03
C ASN A 385 20.12 -7.07 38.02
N PHE A 386 21.10 -7.61 37.29
CA PHE A 386 21.41 -9.05 37.27
C PHE A 386 22.89 -9.35 37.61
N THR A 387 23.33 -8.92 38.79
CA THR A 387 24.54 -9.48 39.40
C THR A 387 24.24 -10.89 39.95
N PRO A 388 24.96 -11.95 39.52
CA PRO A 388 24.71 -13.30 40.01
C PRO A 388 25.24 -13.44 41.44
N THR A 389 24.33 -13.61 42.41
CA THR A 389 24.68 -13.79 43.82
C THR A 389 25.47 -15.07 44.03
N LYS A 390 26.77 -14.95 44.31
CA LYS A 390 27.57 -16.07 44.82
C LYS A 390 27.03 -16.49 46.19
N ILE A 391 26.71 -17.78 46.33
CA ILE A 391 26.60 -18.47 47.62
C ILE A 391 27.66 -19.58 47.62
N GLY A 392 28.21 -19.86 48.81
CA GLY A 392 29.48 -20.56 48.99
C GLY A 392 29.48 -22.08 48.80
N GLU A 393 30.62 -22.65 49.16
CA GLU A 393 31.03 -24.05 48.90
C GLU A 393 30.69 -24.99 50.08
N GLU A 394 31.08 -26.26 49.93
CA GLU A 394 31.08 -27.35 50.94
C GLU A 394 29.70 -27.99 51.26
N SER A 395 29.57 -29.32 51.43
CA SER A 395 30.56 -30.41 51.36
C SER A 395 29.98 -31.79 50.95
N ARG A 396 30.78 -32.50 50.13
CA ARG A 396 31.18 -33.92 50.14
C ARG A 396 30.25 -35.12 50.51
N ASP A 397 30.44 -36.13 49.66
CA ASP A 397 30.56 -37.59 49.91
C ASP A 397 29.31 -38.51 50.06
N SER A 398 29.48 -39.70 49.49
CA SER A 398 28.61 -40.91 49.39
C SER A 398 29.29 -42.08 50.15
N PRO A 399 28.82 -43.37 50.18
CA PRO A 399 27.78 -44.07 49.37
C PRO A 399 26.89 -45.08 50.16
N GLU A 400 26.31 -46.08 49.46
CA GLU A 400 25.78 -47.39 49.95
C GLU A 400 24.48 -47.40 50.81
N GLU A 401 23.57 -48.39 50.76
CA GLU A 401 23.18 -49.35 49.69
C GLU A 401 21.74 -49.92 49.94
N GLU A 402 21.28 -50.86 49.08
CA GLU A 402 20.04 -51.69 49.00
C GLU A 402 18.94 -51.67 50.12
N THR A 403 17.62 -51.88 49.87
CA THR A 403 16.99 -53.01 49.13
C THR A 403 15.55 -52.76 48.61
N ILE A 404 15.34 -53.04 47.31
CA ILE A 404 14.34 -53.92 46.65
C ILE A 404 12.94 -54.17 47.29
N GLU A 405 11.87 -53.73 46.59
CA GLU A 405 10.76 -54.53 46.00
C GLU A 405 9.78 -53.60 45.22
N GLY A 406 9.06 -54.00 44.14
CA GLY A 406 9.16 -55.24 43.35
C GLY A 406 7.86 -55.69 42.64
N LYS A 407 7.52 -55.16 41.44
CA LYS A 407 6.64 -55.85 40.46
C LYS A 407 6.61 -55.24 39.05
N ASN A 408 6.79 -56.09 38.04
CA ASN A 408 6.67 -55.80 36.60
C ASN A 408 5.42 -56.49 36.00
N ALA A 409 4.90 -55.95 34.89
CA ALA A 409 4.29 -56.74 33.80
C ALA A 409 4.22 -55.93 32.49
N ASN A 410 4.88 -56.41 31.43
CA ASN A 410 4.62 -56.03 30.04
C ASN A 410 3.47 -56.88 29.46
N VAL A 411 3.01 -56.60 28.22
CA VAL A 411 3.03 -57.54 27.06
C VAL A 411 1.91 -57.32 25.99
N GLN A 412 2.36 -57.10 24.74
CA GLN A 412 1.78 -57.43 23.41
C GLN A 412 0.58 -56.72 22.73
N TYR A 413 0.71 -56.75 21.39
CA TYR A 413 -0.27 -56.50 20.31
C TYR A 413 -1.14 -57.73 20.02
N LEU A 414 -2.28 -57.57 19.32
CA LEU A 414 -2.75 -58.56 18.33
C LEU A 414 -3.73 -57.97 17.28
N HIS A 415 -3.81 -58.64 16.12
CA HIS A 415 -4.67 -58.29 14.97
C HIS A 415 -5.93 -59.18 14.89
N SER A 416 -7.05 -58.59 14.45
CA SER A 416 -8.08 -59.23 13.60
C SER A 416 -8.86 -58.11 12.86
N THR A 417 -9.35 -58.15 11.62
CA THR A 417 -9.82 -59.17 10.65
C THR A 417 -11.30 -59.60 10.79
N ALA A 418 -12.19 -58.85 10.13
CA ALA A 418 -13.45 -59.38 9.58
C ALA A 418 -13.94 -58.53 8.38
N LYS A 419 -14.59 -59.19 7.41
CA LYS A 419 -15.44 -58.58 6.36
C LYS A 419 -16.78 -59.31 6.36
N PRO A 420 -17.87 -58.67 5.90
CA PRO A 420 -18.92 -59.37 5.18
C PRO A 420 -18.83 -59.10 3.66
N LYS A 421 -19.10 -60.13 2.87
CA LYS A 421 -19.51 -60.03 1.46
C LYS A 421 -20.98 -60.46 1.37
N VAL A 422 -21.73 -59.86 0.46
CA VAL A 422 -22.95 -60.46 -0.11
C VAL A 422 -22.80 -60.40 -1.64
N ASN A 423 -23.16 -61.49 -2.33
CA ASN A 423 -23.09 -61.59 -3.79
C ASN A 423 -24.46 -61.30 -4.43
N GLY A 424 -24.44 -60.85 -5.69
CA GLY A 424 -25.59 -60.86 -6.58
C GLY A 424 -25.13 -60.93 -8.04
N HIS A 425 -25.53 -61.98 -8.76
CA HIS A 425 -25.23 -62.21 -10.18
C HIS A 425 -26.53 -62.57 -10.92
N ILE A 426 -26.86 -61.84 -11.98
CA ILE A 426 -27.77 -62.25 -13.07
C ILE A 426 -27.11 -61.80 -14.39
N ASN A 427 -27.50 -62.41 -15.52
CA ASN A 427 -26.66 -62.53 -16.72
C ASN A 427 -27.39 -62.16 -18.03
N GLN A 428 -26.63 -61.69 -19.02
CA GLN A 428 -26.81 -61.86 -20.48
C GLN A 428 -27.96 -61.19 -21.30
N ASN A 429 -27.50 -60.52 -22.39
CA ASN A 429 -27.95 -60.59 -23.80
C ASN A 429 -29.25 -59.92 -24.32
N ALA A 430 -29.05 -59.00 -25.28
CA ALA A 430 -29.85 -58.81 -26.51
C ALA A 430 -28.97 -58.13 -27.61
N HIS A 431 -29.36 -58.20 -28.90
CA HIS A 431 -28.57 -57.77 -30.08
C HIS A 431 -29.32 -56.71 -30.93
N PHE A 432 -28.56 -55.78 -31.54
CA PHE A 432 -28.60 -55.23 -32.93
C PHE A 432 -29.95 -54.94 -33.68
N GLU A 433 -30.02 -54.07 -34.72
CA GLU A 433 -29.02 -53.16 -35.35
C GLU A 433 -29.23 -51.69 -34.86
N GLU A 434 -29.34 -50.56 -35.59
CA GLU A 434 -29.13 -50.04 -36.98
C GLU A 434 -29.14 -48.48 -36.90
N PRO A 435 -28.82 -47.64 -37.93
CA PRO A 435 -28.09 -47.85 -39.18
C PRO A 435 -26.73 -47.10 -39.20
N SER A 436 -25.98 -47.20 -40.30
CA SER A 436 -24.69 -46.48 -40.46
C SER A 436 -24.81 -45.05 -40.99
N VAL A 437 -24.20 -44.07 -40.28
CA VAL A 437 -23.86 -42.74 -40.82
C VAL A 437 -22.34 -42.58 -40.77
N LYS A 438 -21.72 -42.21 -41.89
CA LYS A 438 -20.28 -41.92 -41.97
C LYS A 438 -19.96 -40.58 -41.30
N VAL A 439 -19.68 -40.61 -40.00
CA VAL A 439 -18.95 -39.53 -39.32
C VAL A 439 -17.46 -39.83 -39.44
N GLU A 440 -16.70 -38.94 -40.07
CA GLU A 440 -15.25 -38.98 -40.04
C GLU A 440 -14.78 -38.88 -38.58
N ARG A 441 -14.08 -39.90 -38.09
CA ARG A 441 -13.47 -39.86 -36.75
C ARG A 441 -12.27 -38.91 -36.80
N GLN A 442 -12.51 -37.62 -36.63
CA GLN A 442 -11.49 -36.71 -36.12
C GLN A 442 -11.00 -37.32 -34.79
N MET A 443 -9.75 -37.77 -34.79
CA MET A 443 -9.11 -38.26 -33.57
C MET A 443 -8.95 -37.08 -32.62
N VAL A 444 -9.71 -37.08 -31.52
CA VAL A 444 -9.55 -36.08 -30.46
C VAL A 444 -8.15 -36.24 -29.88
N ALA A 445 -7.26 -35.30 -30.21
CA ALA A 445 -5.87 -35.34 -29.80
C ALA A 445 -5.77 -35.39 -28.27
N VAL A 446 -5.13 -36.44 -27.75
CA VAL A 446 -5.01 -36.65 -26.31
C VAL A 446 -4.09 -35.55 -25.75
N PRO A 447 -4.55 -34.73 -24.78
CA PRO A 447 -3.73 -33.64 -24.25
C PRO A 447 -2.45 -34.20 -23.62
N CYS A 448 -1.31 -33.58 -23.92
CA CYS A 448 0.00 -34.00 -23.44
C CYS A 448 0.64 -32.95 -22.53
N ILE A 449 1.60 -33.42 -21.74
CA ILE A 449 2.55 -32.63 -20.94
C ILE A 449 3.99 -32.98 -21.34
N LEU A 450 4.91 -32.06 -21.06
CA LEU A 450 6.34 -32.29 -21.04
C LEU A 450 6.83 -32.28 -19.58
N GLN A 451 7.31 -33.42 -19.09
CA GLN A 451 7.80 -33.61 -17.73
C GLN A 451 9.34 -33.50 -17.67
N LEU A 452 9.88 -32.78 -16.68
CA LEU A 452 11.32 -32.71 -16.41
C LEU A 452 11.64 -32.37 -14.94
N GLY A 453 12.88 -32.59 -14.53
CA GLY A 453 13.37 -32.26 -13.19
C GLY A 453 13.33 -30.75 -12.90
N LYS A 454 12.94 -30.39 -11.67
CA LYS A 454 12.72 -29.01 -11.20
C LYS A 454 13.85 -28.03 -11.52
N GLN A 455 15.11 -28.48 -11.54
CA GLN A 455 16.28 -27.64 -11.82
C GLN A 455 16.28 -26.99 -13.22
N HIS A 456 15.66 -27.61 -14.23
CA HIS A 456 15.60 -27.07 -15.60
C HIS A 456 14.27 -26.36 -15.91
N ALA A 457 13.36 -26.29 -14.94
CA ALA A 457 11.98 -25.85 -15.16
C ALA A 457 11.82 -24.40 -15.66
N LYS A 458 12.68 -23.45 -15.26
CA LYS A 458 12.61 -22.07 -15.80
C LYS A 458 13.01 -22.05 -17.28
N LEU A 459 14.16 -22.63 -17.61
CA LEU A 459 14.70 -22.69 -18.96
C LEU A 459 13.71 -23.34 -19.94
N VAL A 460 13.16 -24.51 -19.61
CA VAL A 460 12.19 -25.19 -20.47
C VAL A 460 10.89 -24.39 -20.61
N LYS A 461 10.38 -23.78 -19.53
CA LYS A 461 9.18 -22.92 -19.60
C LYS A 461 9.37 -21.73 -20.54
N ASP A 462 10.55 -21.13 -20.54
CA ASP A 462 10.84 -19.95 -21.34
C ASP A 462 11.13 -20.31 -22.81
N ILE A 463 11.72 -21.48 -23.10
CA ILE A 463 11.79 -22.08 -24.45
C ILE A 463 10.38 -22.39 -24.99
N LEU A 464 9.56 -23.12 -24.22
CA LEU A 464 8.20 -23.47 -24.61
C LEU A 464 7.34 -22.22 -24.86
N LYS A 465 7.58 -21.12 -24.14
CA LYS A 465 6.97 -19.82 -24.42
C LYS A 465 7.50 -19.16 -25.69
N ARG A 466 8.83 -19.10 -25.90
CA ARG A 466 9.47 -18.42 -27.05
C ARG A 466 8.89 -18.91 -28.39
N PHE A 467 8.59 -20.19 -28.50
CA PHE A 467 8.07 -20.81 -29.74
C PHE A 467 6.56 -21.09 -29.73
N GLY A 468 5.80 -20.67 -28.71
CA GLY A 468 4.34 -20.93 -28.63
C GLY A 468 3.98 -22.41 -28.43
N TRP A 469 4.88 -23.19 -27.83
CA TRP A 469 4.73 -24.62 -27.55
C TRP A 469 4.08 -24.91 -26.20
N LEU A 470 4.15 -23.98 -25.25
CA LEU A 470 3.44 -24.06 -23.97
C LEU A 470 1.94 -23.83 -24.19
N ASP A 471 1.10 -24.73 -23.70
CA ASP A 471 -0.33 -24.48 -23.53
C ASP A 471 -0.52 -23.54 -22.32
N ILE A 472 -1.07 -22.36 -22.57
CA ILE A 472 -1.24 -21.29 -21.58
C ILE A 472 -2.60 -21.41 -20.85
N GLU A 473 -3.55 -22.16 -21.38
CA GLU A 473 -4.88 -22.35 -20.77
C GLU A 473 -4.85 -23.42 -19.67
N ARG A 474 -3.97 -24.43 -19.81
CA ARG A 474 -3.70 -25.42 -18.76
C ARG A 474 -2.61 -24.95 -17.78
N LYS A 475 -2.77 -25.27 -16.50
CA LYS A 475 -1.86 -24.84 -15.43
C LYS A 475 -0.68 -25.82 -15.29
N VAL A 476 0.54 -25.29 -15.34
CA VAL A 476 1.78 -26.02 -14.94
C VAL A 476 1.66 -26.55 -13.50
N TYR A 477 1.94 -27.84 -13.31
CA TYR A 477 1.87 -28.53 -12.02
C TYR A 477 3.12 -29.36 -11.74
N SER A 478 3.21 -29.96 -10.55
CA SER A 478 4.30 -30.86 -10.14
C SER A 478 3.80 -32.27 -9.89
N ARG A 479 4.64 -33.27 -10.15
CA ARG A 479 4.49 -34.67 -9.70
C ARG A 479 5.58 -35.00 -8.69
N GLU A 480 5.37 -36.07 -7.92
CA GLU A 480 6.33 -36.66 -6.97
C GLU A 480 6.97 -35.60 -6.04
N ASP A 481 6.15 -35.04 -5.14
CA ASP A 481 6.50 -34.05 -4.11
C ASP A 481 7.31 -32.83 -4.58
N GLY A 482 7.25 -32.53 -5.89
CA GLY A 482 7.94 -31.39 -6.49
C GLY A 482 9.29 -31.73 -7.13
N MET A 483 9.67 -33.00 -7.24
CA MET A 483 10.86 -33.43 -7.99
C MET A 483 10.71 -33.12 -9.49
N PHE A 484 9.53 -33.39 -10.04
CA PHE A 484 9.22 -33.18 -11.45
C PHE A 484 8.20 -32.07 -11.67
N ILE A 485 8.43 -31.24 -12.69
CA ILE A 485 7.50 -30.22 -13.16
C ILE A 485 6.93 -30.66 -14.51
N CYS A 486 5.60 -30.59 -14.63
CA CYS A 486 4.83 -30.96 -15.80
C CYS A 486 4.32 -29.69 -16.51
N PHE A 487 4.77 -29.49 -17.74
CA PHE A 487 4.36 -28.37 -18.59
C PHE A 487 3.30 -28.83 -19.59
N PRO A 488 2.06 -28.32 -19.51
CA PRO A 488 1.07 -28.51 -20.57
C PRO A 488 1.61 -27.96 -21.90
N VAL A 489 1.54 -28.78 -22.96
CA VAL A 489 2.08 -28.44 -24.28
C VAL A 489 1.03 -28.54 -25.38
N THR A 490 1.20 -27.74 -26.42
CA THR A 490 0.31 -27.68 -27.58
C THR A 490 0.45 -28.92 -28.47
N GLU A 491 -0.62 -29.31 -29.15
CA GLU A 491 -0.64 -30.42 -30.11
C GLU A 491 0.44 -30.27 -31.20
N LYS A 492 0.64 -29.04 -31.69
CA LYS A 492 1.70 -28.68 -32.64
C LYS A 492 3.11 -29.02 -32.11
N PHE A 493 3.37 -28.84 -30.82
CA PHE A 493 4.63 -29.26 -30.22
C PHE A 493 4.73 -30.78 -30.11
N CYS A 494 3.63 -31.46 -29.78
CA CYS A 494 3.61 -32.89 -29.52
C CYS A 494 4.03 -33.72 -30.75
N THR A 495 3.54 -33.34 -31.94
CA THR A 495 3.93 -33.95 -33.22
C THR A 495 5.40 -33.67 -33.55
N MET A 496 5.81 -32.39 -33.56
CA MET A 496 7.20 -32.00 -33.87
C MET A 496 8.24 -32.60 -32.90
N PHE A 497 7.88 -32.90 -31.65
CA PHE A 497 8.76 -33.55 -30.69
C PHE A 497 8.92 -35.05 -30.99
N GLU A 498 7.85 -35.75 -31.40
CA GLU A 498 7.90 -37.19 -31.71
C GLU A 498 8.70 -37.52 -32.96
N ASP A 499 8.57 -36.71 -34.02
CA ASP A 499 9.32 -36.94 -35.26
C ASP A 499 10.82 -36.75 -35.02
N LYS A 500 11.21 -35.67 -34.31
CA LYS A 500 12.63 -35.42 -33.99
C LYS A 500 13.21 -36.36 -32.93
N GLN A 501 12.38 -36.96 -32.07
CA GLN A 501 12.83 -38.00 -31.14
C GLN A 501 13.16 -39.32 -31.87
N LYS A 502 12.61 -39.55 -33.07
CA LYS A 502 12.99 -40.67 -33.95
C LYS A 502 14.28 -40.35 -34.73
N ASP A 503 14.36 -39.18 -35.35
CA ASP A 503 15.56 -38.74 -36.11
C ASP A 503 16.86 -38.76 -35.28
N LEU A 504 16.77 -38.58 -33.96
CA LEU A 504 17.91 -38.59 -33.04
C LEU A 504 18.21 -39.97 -32.41
N GLY A 505 17.46 -41.03 -32.77
CA GLY A 505 17.58 -42.36 -32.16
C GLY A 505 18.92 -43.06 -32.45
N ASP A 506 19.41 -43.00 -33.69
CA ASP A 506 20.58 -43.76 -34.14
C ASP A 506 21.94 -43.08 -33.83
N SER A 507 21.95 -41.86 -33.28
CA SER A 507 23.18 -41.11 -32.98
C SER A 507 23.36 -40.78 -31.49
N CYS A 508 23.02 -41.71 -30.60
CA CYS A 508 23.12 -41.51 -29.14
C CYS A 508 24.24 -42.32 -28.46
N LYS A 509 25.47 -42.21 -28.98
CA LYS A 509 26.71 -42.37 -28.20
C LYS A 509 27.57 -41.11 -28.42
N VAL A 510 28.32 -40.70 -27.39
CA VAL A 510 29.06 -39.43 -27.30
C VAL A 510 28.17 -38.18 -27.13
N VAL A 511 27.79 -37.89 -25.87
CA VAL A 511 28.10 -36.60 -25.22
C VAL A 511 28.40 -36.88 -23.74
N THR A 512 29.63 -37.29 -23.44
CA THR A 512 30.16 -37.38 -22.08
C THR A 512 31.38 -36.49 -21.94
N ASP A 513 31.21 -35.20 -22.24
CA ASP A 513 32.11 -34.14 -21.82
C ASP A 513 31.41 -32.79 -21.88
N LEU A 514 31.21 -32.16 -20.72
CA LEU A 514 30.72 -30.78 -20.58
C LEU A 514 31.28 -30.14 -19.29
N HIS A 515 32.58 -30.31 -19.06
CA HIS A 515 33.33 -29.58 -18.04
C HIS A 515 33.81 -28.22 -18.57
N SER A 516 32.85 -27.30 -18.70
CA SER A 516 33.03 -25.87 -18.99
C SER A 516 32.04 -25.06 -18.14
N PRO A 517 32.23 -23.75 -17.90
CA PRO A 517 31.34 -23.00 -17.01
C PRO A 517 29.88 -23.02 -17.53
N ARG A 518 28.92 -23.14 -16.61
CA ARG A 518 27.49 -23.17 -16.92
C ARG A 518 27.09 -21.91 -17.70
N PRO A 519 26.57 -22.02 -18.94
CA PRO A 519 25.96 -20.88 -19.61
C PRO A 519 24.82 -20.32 -18.76
N SER A 520 24.71 -19.00 -18.67
CA SER A 520 23.55 -18.40 -18.02
C SER A 520 22.31 -18.61 -18.90
N CYS A 521 21.13 -18.52 -18.30
CA CYS A 521 19.88 -18.53 -19.06
C CYS A 521 19.77 -17.34 -20.04
N LEU A 522 20.65 -16.33 -19.92
CA LEU A 522 20.66 -15.15 -20.76
C LEU A 522 21.48 -15.35 -22.05
N ASP A 523 22.55 -16.16 -22.00
CA ASP A 523 23.41 -16.46 -23.17
C ASP A 523 22.66 -17.30 -24.23
N ILE A 524 21.72 -18.12 -23.76
CA ILE A 524 20.83 -18.96 -24.57
C ILE A 524 19.65 -18.13 -25.15
N LEU A 525 19.25 -17.05 -24.48
CA LEU A 525 18.12 -16.20 -24.90
C LEU A 525 18.55 -14.96 -25.70
N SER A 526 19.84 -14.62 -25.73
CA SER A 526 20.41 -13.56 -26.57
C SER A 526 20.78 -14.00 -27.99
N GLN A 527 20.75 -15.31 -28.28
CA GLN A 527 20.99 -15.89 -29.60
C GLN A 527 19.68 -16.28 -30.30
N ASP A 528 19.68 -16.26 -31.63
CA ASP A 528 18.62 -16.84 -32.48
C ASP A 528 18.79 -18.36 -32.62
N ILE A 529 18.62 -19.04 -31.48
CA ILE A 529 18.61 -20.49 -31.39
C ILE A 529 17.51 -21.06 -32.29
N SER A 530 17.88 -22.00 -33.16
CA SER A 530 16.95 -22.64 -34.08
C SER A 530 15.95 -23.54 -33.35
N ILE A 531 14.87 -23.87 -34.05
CA ILE A 531 13.92 -24.91 -33.62
C ILE A 531 14.65 -26.24 -33.36
N SER A 532 15.68 -26.59 -34.15
CA SER A 532 16.42 -27.85 -33.99
C SER A 532 17.26 -27.90 -32.71
N GLU A 533 18.00 -26.83 -32.42
CA GLU A 533 18.80 -26.73 -31.19
C GLU A 533 17.90 -26.67 -29.95
N SER A 534 16.75 -26.01 -30.07
CA SER A 534 15.74 -25.97 -29.00
C SER A 534 15.27 -27.39 -28.63
N PHE A 535 14.95 -28.26 -29.60
CA PHE A 535 14.60 -29.65 -29.32
C PHE A 535 15.76 -30.44 -28.68
N LYS A 536 17.00 -30.27 -29.16
CA LYS A 536 18.19 -30.89 -28.54
C LYS A 536 18.36 -30.44 -27.08
N LEU A 537 18.14 -29.17 -26.78
CA LEU A 537 18.25 -28.61 -25.43
C LEU A 537 17.15 -29.14 -24.49
N LEU A 538 15.92 -29.33 -24.99
CA LEU A 538 14.83 -29.95 -24.23
C LEU A 538 15.17 -31.41 -23.87
N ILE A 539 15.66 -32.20 -24.85
CA ILE A 539 16.09 -33.59 -24.62
C ILE A 539 17.24 -33.64 -23.60
N ALA A 540 18.25 -32.78 -23.74
CA ALA A 540 19.37 -32.67 -22.79
C ALA A 540 18.95 -32.23 -21.38
N CYS A 541 17.83 -31.51 -21.23
CA CYS A 541 17.24 -31.18 -19.93
C CYS A 541 16.51 -32.36 -19.25
N GLY A 542 16.43 -33.53 -19.90
CA GLY A 542 15.68 -34.71 -19.44
C GLY A 542 14.17 -34.62 -19.72
N ALA A 543 13.75 -33.83 -20.72
CA ALA A 543 12.34 -33.59 -20.97
C ALA A 543 11.65 -34.78 -21.66
N THR A 544 10.63 -35.34 -21.01
CA THR A 544 9.88 -36.52 -21.46
C THR A 544 8.43 -36.15 -21.77
N LYS A 545 7.91 -36.49 -22.96
CA LYS A 545 6.48 -36.28 -23.28
C LYS A 545 5.64 -37.36 -22.60
N LEU A 546 4.57 -36.95 -21.91
CA LEU A 546 3.60 -37.84 -21.26
C LEU A 546 2.16 -37.39 -21.57
N VAL A 547 1.19 -38.27 -21.35
CA VAL A 547 -0.24 -37.95 -21.41
C VAL A 547 -0.63 -37.10 -20.19
N ASP A 548 -1.45 -36.06 -20.41
CA ASP A 548 -1.98 -35.20 -19.35
C ASP A 548 -3.23 -35.84 -18.71
N GLU A 549 -2.99 -36.76 -17.78
CA GLU A 549 -4.02 -37.41 -16.97
C GLU A 549 -4.72 -36.44 -15.99
N VAL A 550 -4.22 -35.21 -15.86
CA VAL A 550 -4.64 -34.22 -14.85
C VAL A 550 -5.69 -33.24 -15.40
N VAL A 551 -6.14 -33.42 -16.65
CA VAL A 551 -7.17 -32.60 -17.30
C VAL A 551 -8.58 -32.84 -16.72
N LYS A 552 -8.82 -32.31 -15.53
CA LYS A 552 -10.15 -31.94 -15.01
C LYS A 552 -10.18 -30.48 -14.55
N ASN A 553 -10.18 -29.59 -15.53
CA ASN A 553 -10.62 -28.19 -15.53
C ASN A 553 -10.58 -27.42 -14.19
N LYS A 554 -9.56 -26.55 -14.05
CA LYS A 554 -9.65 -25.33 -13.21
C LYS A 554 -9.27 -24.11 -14.05
N LYS A 555 -10.24 -23.55 -14.79
CA LYS A 555 -10.09 -22.24 -15.45
C LYS A 555 -9.85 -21.15 -14.40
N THR A 556 -9.10 -20.11 -14.76
CA THR A 556 -8.94 -18.91 -13.94
C THR A 556 -10.26 -18.15 -13.84
N PRO A 557 -10.53 -17.44 -12.72
CA PRO A 557 -11.74 -16.63 -12.60
C PRO A 557 -11.69 -15.45 -13.60
N ASN A 558 -12.70 -15.37 -14.47
CA ASN A 558 -12.89 -14.21 -15.34
C ASN A 558 -13.12 -12.94 -14.49
N THR A 559 -12.63 -11.79 -14.95
CA THR A 559 -12.88 -10.50 -14.27
C THR A 559 -14.25 -9.93 -14.69
N PRO A 560 -14.94 -9.15 -13.83
CA PRO A 560 -16.27 -8.60 -14.14
C PRO A 560 -16.35 -7.82 -15.46
N HIS A 561 -15.31 -7.00 -15.76
CA HIS A 561 -15.24 -6.29 -17.04
C HIS A 561 -15.02 -7.24 -18.24
N LYS A 562 -14.28 -8.35 -18.06
CA LYS A 562 -14.12 -9.36 -19.11
C LYS A 562 -15.45 -10.09 -19.34
N MET A 563 -16.13 -10.54 -18.28
CA MET A 563 -17.46 -11.17 -18.37
C MET A 563 -18.44 -10.24 -19.07
N MET A 564 -18.53 -8.98 -18.64
CA MET A 564 -19.41 -7.99 -19.27
C MET A 564 -19.09 -7.80 -20.76
N LYS A 565 -17.81 -7.76 -21.15
CA LYS A 565 -17.44 -7.63 -22.56
C LYS A 565 -17.74 -8.89 -23.38
N GLU A 566 -17.54 -10.09 -22.82
CA GLU A 566 -17.85 -11.36 -23.50
C GLU A 566 -19.36 -11.55 -23.68
N GLU A 567 -20.15 -11.33 -22.62
CA GLU A 567 -21.60 -11.46 -22.61
C GLU A 567 -22.27 -10.39 -23.51
N VAL A 568 -21.84 -9.12 -23.43
CA VAL A 568 -22.38 -8.06 -24.31
C VAL A 568 -21.96 -8.25 -25.76
N ALA A 569 -20.76 -8.77 -26.06
CA ALA A 569 -20.38 -9.10 -27.43
C ALA A 569 -21.26 -10.23 -28.01
N SER A 570 -21.62 -11.21 -27.20
CA SER A 570 -22.59 -12.25 -27.58
C SER A 570 -23.95 -11.66 -27.92
N LEU A 571 -24.47 -10.74 -27.08
CA LEU A 571 -25.74 -10.05 -27.30
C LEU A 571 -25.74 -9.17 -28.57
N LEU A 572 -24.67 -8.39 -28.80
CA LEU A 572 -24.55 -7.59 -30.02
C LEU A 572 -24.57 -8.47 -31.28
N ASN A 573 -23.83 -9.58 -31.26
CA ASN A 573 -23.82 -10.54 -32.37
C ASN A 573 -25.20 -11.18 -32.61
N SER A 574 -25.92 -11.56 -31.56
CA SER A 574 -27.25 -12.18 -31.70
C SER A 574 -28.33 -11.19 -32.17
N GLN A 575 -28.18 -9.90 -31.85
CA GLN A 575 -29.10 -8.83 -32.25
C GLN A 575 -28.64 -8.08 -33.52
N GLY A 576 -27.58 -8.54 -34.20
CA GLY A 576 -27.08 -7.95 -35.46
C GLY A 576 -26.49 -6.54 -35.34
N LEU A 577 -26.07 -6.13 -34.14
CA LEU A 577 -25.60 -4.77 -33.86
C LEU A 577 -24.07 -4.60 -34.07
N PRO A 578 -23.59 -3.37 -34.37
CA PRO A 578 -22.18 -3.13 -34.69
C PRO A 578 -21.22 -3.45 -33.52
N PRO A 579 -20.14 -4.23 -33.73
CA PRO A 579 -19.19 -4.58 -32.67
C PRO A 579 -18.39 -3.39 -32.12
N GLU A 580 -18.32 -2.28 -32.86
CA GLU A 580 -17.70 -1.01 -32.45
C GLU A 580 -18.36 -0.43 -31.19
N LEU A 581 -19.64 -0.75 -30.94
CA LEU A 581 -20.33 -0.37 -29.71
C LEU A 581 -19.59 -0.84 -28.45
N LEU A 582 -18.82 -1.94 -28.52
CA LEU A 582 -18.01 -2.44 -27.40
C LEU A 582 -16.92 -1.46 -26.93
N GLU A 583 -16.57 -0.42 -27.70
CA GLU A 583 -15.69 0.66 -27.24
C GLU A 583 -16.35 1.60 -26.23
N GLN A 584 -17.69 1.64 -26.19
CA GLN A 584 -18.49 2.46 -25.26
C GLN A 584 -18.71 1.79 -23.88
N LEU A 585 -18.15 0.59 -23.67
CA LEU A 585 -18.30 -0.16 -22.42
C LEU A 585 -17.52 0.50 -21.25
N PRO A 586 -18.11 0.53 -20.04
CA PRO A 586 -17.45 1.11 -18.88
C PRO A 586 -16.23 0.28 -18.45
N SER A 587 -15.07 0.94 -18.39
CA SER A 587 -13.85 0.40 -17.77
C SER A 587 -13.75 0.69 -16.27
N ARG A 588 -14.72 1.46 -15.74
CA ARG A 588 -14.90 1.83 -14.33
C ARG A 588 -16.38 2.09 -14.05
N TRP A 589 -16.79 1.87 -12.82
CA TRP A 589 -18.11 2.15 -12.27
C TRP A 589 -17.98 2.39 -10.77
N GLU A 590 -18.97 3.03 -10.18
CA GLU A 590 -19.11 3.23 -8.74
C GLU A 590 -20.03 2.15 -8.14
N ARG A 591 -20.07 2.02 -6.81
CA ARG A 591 -21.01 1.16 -6.09
C ARG A 591 -21.52 1.87 -4.84
N LEU A 592 -22.84 1.94 -4.68
CA LEU A 592 -23.53 2.50 -3.53
C LEU A 592 -24.43 1.39 -2.98
N GLY A 593 -24.10 0.85 -1.80
CA GLY A 593 -24.72 -0.39 -1.31
C GLY A 593 -24.56 -1.53 -2.31
N ASP A 594 -25.69 -2.08 -2.77
CA ASP A 594 -25.80 -3.11 -3.80
C ASP A 594 -25.96 -2.55 -5.23
N ILE A 595 -26.30 -1.26 -5.40
CA ILE A 595 -26.41 -0.60 -6.71
C ILE A 595 -25.01 -0.38 -7.31
N VAL A 596 -24.79 -0.86 -8.53
CA VAL A 596 -23.67 -0.40 -9.37
C VAL A 596 -24.06 0.81 -10.20
N VAL A 597 -23.25 1.85 -10.13
CA VAL A 597 -23.45 3.14 -10.81
C VAL A 597 -22.50 3.27 -11.99
N LEU A 598 -23.07 3.25 -13.20
CA LEU A 598 -22.35 3.41 -14.45
C LEU A 598 -22.10 4.90 -14.75
N PRO A 599 -20.91 5.28 -15.25
CA PRO A 599 -20.65 6.65 -15.69
C PRO A 599 -21.59 7.12 -16.80
N VAL A 600 -21.96 8.40 -16.79
CA VAL A 600 -22.78 9.05 -17.85
C VAL A 600 -22.14 8.94 -19.25
N THR A 601 -20.83 8.68 -19.32
CA THR A 601 -20.11 8.46 -20.58
C THR A 601 -20.28 7.07 -21.19
N SER A 602 -21.04 6.17 -20.56
CA SER A 602 -21.17 4.76 -20.95
C SER A 602 -22.46 4.48 -21.71
N PHE A 603 -22.42 3.60 -22.71
CA PHE A 603 -23.57 3.22 -23.53
C PHE A 603 -24.29 4.44 -24.15
N LYS A 604 -23.53 5.29 -24.87
CA LYS A 604 -24.02 6.58 -25.39
C LYS A 604 -24.88 6.46 -26.65
N ASP A 605 -24.65 5.42 -27.44
CA ASP A 605 -25.36 5.21 -28.70
C ASP A 605 -26.86 4.94 -28.49
N PRO A 606 -27.78 5.61 -29.22
CA PRO A 606 -29.20 5.28 -29.19
C PRO A 606 -29.50 3.81 -29.56
N LEU A 607 -28.61 3.13 -30.29
CA LEU A 607 -28.75 1.69 -30.57
C LEU A 607 -28.80 0.86 -29.29
N TRP A 608 -28.19 1.29 -28.18
CA TRP A 608 -28.24 0.56 -26.90
C TRP A 608 -29.63 0.53 -26.27
N ASP A 609 -30.47 1.55 -26.49
CA ASP A 609 -31.82 1.58 -25.95
C ASP A 609 -32.72 0.53 -26.62
N SER A 610 -32.40 0.09 -27.86
CA SER A 610 -33.12 -0.99 -28.56
C SER A 610 -32.98 -2.36 -27.90
N VAL A 611 -31.80 -2.66 -27.33
CA VAL A 611 -31.47 -3.93 -26.65
C VAL A 611 -31.50 -3.82 -25.12
N GLY A 612 -31.86 -2.66 -24.56
CA GLY A 612 -31.75 -2.34 -23.13
C GLY A 612 -32.38 -3.38 -22.20
N LYS A 613 -33.52 -3.97 -22.58
CA LYS A 613 -34.24 -4.98 -21.78
C LYS A 613 -33.41 -6.25 -21.51
N GLU A 614 -32.60 -6.68 -22.46
CA GLU A 614 -31.72 -7.85 -22.35
C GLU A 614 -30.33 -7.43 -21.82
N LEU A 615 -29.86 -6.27 -22.26
CA LEU A 615 -28.55 -5.71 -21.93
C LEU A 615 -28.38 -5.43 -20.43
N TRP A 616 -29.33 -4.73 -19.79
CA TRP A 616 -29.11 -4.25 -18.43
C TRP A 616 -29.04 -5.37 -17.37
N PRO A 617 -29.92 -6.39 -17.37
CA PRO A 617 -29.79 -7.54 -16.47
C PRO A 617 -28.50 -8.33 -16.69
N LEU A 618 -28.08 -8.48 -17.95
CA LEU A 618 -26.81 -9.11 -18.33
C LEU A 618 -25.62 -8.32 -17.77
N VAL A 619 -25.58 -6.99 -17.94
CA VAL A 619 -24.53 -6.12 -17.37
C VAL A 619 -24.53 -6.18 -15.84
N ALA A 620 -25.70 -6.11 -15.18
CA ALA A 620 -25.80 -6.22 -13.72
C ALA A 620 -25.21 -7.53 -13.20
N LYS A 621 -25.60 -8.66 -13.80
CA LYS A 621 -25.07 -10.00 -13.54
C LYS A 621 -23.56 -10.08 -13.76
N SER A 622 -23.05 -9.57 -14.88
CA SER A 622 -21.60 -9.57 -15.18
C SER A 622 -20.79 -8.71 -14.20
N LEU A 623 -21.37 -7.63 -13.66
CA LEU A 623 -20.75 -6.76 -12.67
C LEU A 623 -20.99 -7.22 -11.21
N GLY A 624 -21.67 -8.35 -11.00
CA GLY A 624 -21.98 -8.90 -9.68
C GLY A 624 -22.79 -7.91 -8.83
N ALA A 625 -23.85 -7.34 -9.41
CA ALA A 625 -24.73 -6.37 -8.79
C ALA A 625 -26.19 -6.86 -8.85
N LEU A 626 -26.96 -6.58 -7.80
CA LEU A 626 -28.41 -6.84 -7.80
C LEU A 626 -29.15 -5.74 -8.57
N ARG A 627 -28.70 -4.50 -8.39
CA ARG A 627 -29.26 -3.31 -9.02
C ARG A 627 -28.21 -2.56 -9.83
N LEU A 628 -28.65 -1.89 -10.89
CA LEU A 628 -27.81 -1.17 -11.84
C LEU A 628 -28.43 0.18 -12.14
N ALA A 629 -27.62 1.23 -12.13
CA ALA A 629 -28.03 2.58 -12.47
C ALA A 629 -26.98 3.28 -13.35
N ARG A 630 -27.35 4.38 -14.01
CA ARG A 630 -26.43 5.24 -14.76
C ARG A 630 -26.55 6.69 -14.30
N GLN A 631 -25.40 7.34 -14.09
CA GLN A 631 -25.33 8.77 -13.81
C GLN A 631 -25.99 9.57 -14.95
N ALA A 632 -26.73 10.62 -14.63
CA ALA A 632 -27.15 11.65 -15.57
C ALA A 632 -26.73 13.03 -15.02
N GLU A 633 -27.03 14.10 -15.75
CA GLU A 633 -26.66 15.46 -15.34
C GLU A 633 -27.44 15.90 -14.10
N ILE A 634 -26.70 16.28 -13.06
CA ILE A 634 -27.23 16.83 -11.80
C ILE A 634 -28.05 18.09 -12.10
N ALA A 635 -29.19 18.24 -11.44
CA ALA A 635 -30.02 19.43 -11.62
C ALA A 635 -29.27 20.71 -11.17
N GLN A 636 -29.41 21.81 -11.92
CA GLN A 636 -29.00 23.15 -11.47
C GLN A 636 -30.06 23.80 -10.54
N THR A 637 -30.78 22.97 -9.79
CA THR A 637 -31.63 23.37 -8.66
C THR A 637 -30.76 23.70 -7.45
N GLY A 638 -31.27 24.54 -6.54
CA GLY A 638 -30.55 24.89 -5.30
C GLY A 638 -30.26 23.69 -4.39
N THR A 639 -31.05 22.63 -4.53
CA THR A 639 -30.99 21.36 -3.79
C THR A 639 -29.96 20.35 -4.35
N ARG A 640 -29.42 20.57 -5.56
CA ARG A 640 -28.44 19.69 -6.24
C ARG A 640 -28.89 18.24 -6.42
N ASP A 641 -30.13 18.09 -6.87
CA ASP A 641 -30.77 16.77 -6.96
C ASP A 641 -29.99 15.80 -7.84
N SER A 642 -29.86 14.56 -7.36
CA SER A 642 -29.40 13.44 -8.17
C SER A 642 -30.38 13.23 -9.33
N LYS A 643 -29.86 12.68 -10.43
CA LYS A 643 -30.66 12.17 -11.55
C LYS A 643 -30.19 10.78 -11.97
N LEU A 644 -29.76 9.99 -10.98
CA LEU A 644 -29.34 8.61 -11.19
C LEU A 644 -30.51 7.80 -11.77
N LYS A 645 -30.37 7.33 -13.02
CA LYS A 645 -31.41 6.54 -13.69
C LYS A 645 -31.20 5.06 -13.38
N ILE A 646 -32.16 4.43 -12.69
CA ILE A 646 -32.19 2.97 -12.53
C ILE A 646 -32.34 2.30 -13.91
N LEU A 647 -31.59 1.23 -14.11
CA LEU A 647 -31.57 0.38 -15.31
C LEU A 647 -31.96 -1.08 -14.98
N VAL A 648 -31.65 -1.53 -13.75
CA VAL A 648 -32.11 -2.80 -13.15
C VAL A 648 -32.36 -2.55 -11.67
N GLY A 649 -33.48 -3.04 -11.14
CA GLY A 649 -33.88 -2.87 -9.75
C GLY A 649 -35.12 -2.01 -9.58
N ASP A 650 -35.61 -1.98 -8.35
CA ASP A 650 -36.97 -1.53 -8.03
C ASP A 650 -37.00 -0.05 -7.63
N ASP A 651 -36.05 0.37 -6.80
CA ASP A 651 -35.87 1.75 -6.32
C ASP A 651 -34.39 2.15 -6.22
N GLY A 652 -34.15 3.39 -5.75
CA GLY A 652 -32.83 3.95 -5.48
C GLY A 652 -32.34 3.90 -4.03
N TRP A 653 -33.10 3.36 -3.08
CA TRP A 653 -32.75 3.35 -1.66
C TRP A 653 -31.55 2.44 -1.39
N VAL A 654 -30.49 3.01 -0.84
CA VAL A 654 -29.24 2.30 -0.54
C VAL A 654 -28.78 2.54 0.89
N ASP A 655 -28.33 1.46 1.52
CA ASP A 655 -27.68 1.50 2.82
C ASP A 655 -26.16 1.58 2.66
N HIS A 656 -25.56 2.56 3.34
CA HIS A 656 -24.12 2.79 3.35
C HIS A 656 -23.62 2.96 4.79
N ARG A 657 -22.66 2.13 5.23
CA ARG A 657 -22.08 2.21 6.57
C ARG A 657 -20.68 2.85 6.54
N GLU A 658 -20.50 3.94 7.28
CA GLU A 658 -19.27 4.73 7.35
C GLU A 658 -18.98 5.08 8.82
N ASN A 659 -17.74 4.88 9.29
CA ASN A 659 -17.32 5.24 10.67
C ASN A 659 -18.19 4.66 11.81
N GLY A 660 -18.93 3.58 11.54
CA GLY A 660 -19.90 2.95 12.45
C GLY A 660 -21.35 3.41 12.25
N ILE A 661 -21.56 4.57 11.61
CA ILE A 661 -22.87 5.17 11.29
C ILE A 661 -23.47 4.50 10.06
N LEU A 662 -24.78 4.28 10.06
CA LEU A 662 -25.56 3.84 8.89
C LEU A 662 -26.25 5.05 8.23
N TYR A 663 -26.05 5.20 6.92
CA TYR A 663 -26.71 6.18 6.06
C TYR A 663 -27.56 5.43 5.02
N SER A 664 -28.87 5.44 5.21
CA SER A 664 -29.87 5.06 4.22
C SER A 664 -30.33 6.31 3.47
N PHE A 665 -30.38 6.26 2.14
CA PHE A 665 -30.86 7.37 1.29
C PHE A 665 -31.28 6.88 -0.09
N ASP A 666 -32.19 7.60 -0.75
CA ASP A 666 -32.49 7.37 -2.16
C ASP A 666 -31.40 7.97 -3.05
N ALA A 667 -30.52 7.14 -3.62
CA ALA A 667 -29.45 7.58 -4.51
C ALA A 667 -29.95 8.19 -5.83
N THR A 668 -31.22 7.96 -6.22
CA THR A 668 -31.81 8.57 -7.43
C THR A 668 -32.17 10.04 -7.21
N LYS A 669 -32.36 10.46 -5.94
CA LYS A 669 -32.78 11.82 -5.55
C LYS A 669 -31.70 12.57 -4.76
N CYS A 670 -31.14 11.94 -3.74
CA CYS A 670 -30.13 12.54 -2.85
C CYS A 670 -28.71 12.36 -3.40
N MET A 671 -27.90 13.42 -3.36
CA MET A 671 -26.46 13.32 -3.63
C MET A 671 -25.74 12.69 -2.44
N PHE A 672 -24.90 11.66 -2.68
CA PHE A 672 -23.96 11.13 -1.69
C PHE A 672 -22.50 11.45 -2.02
N SER A 673 -21.82 12.14 -1.10
CA SER A 673 -20.40 12.53 -1.24
C SER A 673 -19.50 11.74 -0.29
N TRP A 674 -18.79 10.76 -0.87
CA TRP A 674 -17.67 10.04 -0.23
C TRP A 674 -16.51 10.96 0.20
N GLY A 675 -16.40 12.14 -0.39
CA GLY A 675 -15.19 12.95 -0.35
C GLY A 675 -14.92 13.73 0.94
N ASN A 676 -15.72 13.57 2.00
CA ASN A 676 -15.58 14.32 3.26
C ASN A 676 -15.20 13.41 4.45
N LEU A 677 -14.76 12.17 4.20
CA LEU A 677 -14.52 11.13 5.21
C LEU A 677 -13.60 11.57 6.36
N SER A 678 -12.51 12.29 6.08
CA SER A 678 -11.60 12.85 7.09
C SER A 678 -12.29 13.89 7.99
N GLU A 679 -13.12 14.77 7.41
CA GLU A 679 -13.80 15.82 8.17
C GLU A 679 -14.96 15.27 9.01
N LYS A 680 -15.69 14.26 8.52
CA LYS A 680 -16.66 13.53 9.34
C LYS A 680 -16.00 12.82 10.53
N LEU A 681 -14.79 12.27 10.35
CA LEU A 681 -14.00 11.70 11.44
C LEU A 681 -13.55 12.78 12.43
N ARG A 682 -13.10 13.95 11.95
CA ARG A 682 -12.72 15.09 12.79
C ARG A 682 -13.90 15.58 13.64
N MET A 683 -15.04 15.89 13.03
CA MET A 683 -16.26 16.30 13.73
C MET A 683 -16.73 15.23 14.72
N GLY A 684 -16.69 13.95 14.32
CA GLY A 684 -16.99 12.81 15.19
C GLY A 684 -15.92 12.46 16.24
N SER A 685 -14.85 13.24 16.38
CA SER A 685 -13.80 13.07 17.41
C SER A 685 -13.81 14.17 18.48
N LEU A 686 -14.64 15.19 18.31
CA LEU A 686 -14.86 16.24 19.30
C LEU A 686 -15.59 15.67 20.52
N ASP A 687 -15.35 16.24 21.70
CA ASP A 687 -16.21 15.98 22.87
C ASP A 687 -17.35 17.01 22.89
N CYS A 688 -18.54 16.56 22.50
CA CYS A 688 -19.74 17.41 22.42
C CYS A 688 -20.80 17.02 23.46
N ARG A 689 -20.44 16.27 24.52
CA ARG A 689 -21.40 15.70 25.50
C ARG A 689 -22.32 16.71 26.19
N ASN A 690 -21.93 17.98 26.25
CA ASN A 690 -22.73 19.06 26.81
C ASN A 690 -23.34 19.98 25.73
N ASP A 691 -22.91 19.84 24.47
CA ASP A 691 -23.11 20.81 23.40
C ASP A 691 -24.44 20.60 22.67
N VAL A 692 -25.21 21.68 22.56
CA VAL A 692 -26.32 21.82 21.62
C VAL A 692 -25.75 22.37 20.30
N ILE A 693 -25.99 21.66 19.20
CA ILE A 693 -25.42 21.99 17.89
C ILE A 693 -26.53 22.35 16.91
N VAL A 694 -26.27 23.29 16.01
CA VAL A 694 -27.14 23.59 14.86
C VAL A 694 -26.40 23.24 13.57
N ASP A 695 -26.91 22.27 12.81
CA ASP A 695 -26.40 21.92 11.47
C ASP A 695 -27.28 22.65 10.44
N LEU A 696 -26.73 23.66 9.75
CA LEU A 696 -27.51 24.51 8.84
C LEU A 696 -27.74 23.86 7.46
N PHE A 697 -27.03 22.77 7.14
CA PHE A 697 -27.03 22.12 5.82
C PHE A 697 -26.91 20.60 5.96
N SER A 698 -27.85 20.01 6.69
CA SER A 698 -27.73 18.66 7.24
C SER A 698 -27.69 17.56 6.18
N GLY A 699 -28.38 17.75 5.05
CA GLY A 699 -28.63 16.73 4.06
C GLY A 699 -29.23 15.47 4.70
N ILE A 700 -28.73 14.31 4.29
CA ILE A 700 -29.10 13.00 4.87
C ILE A 700 -28.50 12.75 6.28
N GLY A 701 -27.91 13.77 6.92
CA GLY A 701 -27.25 13.71 8.22
C GLY A 701 -25.72 13.77 8.17
N TYR A 702 -25.16 14.50 7.21
CA TYR A 702 -23.73 14.47 6.88
C TYR A 702 -22.79 14.77 8.06
N PHE A 703 -23.12 15.76 8.88
CA PHE A 703 -22.38 16.12 10.09
C PHE A 703 -23.21 15.93 11.36
N THR A 704 -24.52 16.19 11.30
CA THR A 704 -25.53 15.78 12.31
C THR A 704 -25.29 14.37 12.90
N LEU A 705 -25.12 13.33 12.06
CA LEU A 705 -24.93 11.96 12.56
C LEU A 705 -23.55 11.74 13.21
N PRO A 706 -22.41 12.19 12.62
CA PRO A 706 -21.13 12.25 13.33
C PRO A 706 -21.20 12.95 14.69
N PHE A 707 -21.91 14.08 14.81
CA PHE A 707 -22.09 14.75 16.09
C PHE A 707 -22.87 13.87 17.10
N LEU A 708 -24.02 13.33 16.70
CA LEU A 708 -24.89 12.54 17.59
C LEU A 708 -24.30 11.18 18.01
N VAL A 709 -23.67 10.47 17.07
CA VAL A 709 -23.25 9.06 17.22
C VAL A 709 -21.79 8.92 17.66
N ARG A 710 -20.93 9.90 17.33
CA ARG A 710 -19.46 9.81 17.54
C ARG A 710 -18.93 10.87 18.50
N ALA A 711 -19.28 12.14 18.32
CA ALA A 711 -18.97 13.21 19.29
C ALA A 711 -19.90 13.20 20.53
N ASN A 712 -20.94 12.36 20.50
CA ASN A 712 -21.97 12.21 21.51
C ASN A 712 -22.66 13.54 21.91
N ALA A 713 -22.99 14.36 20.92
CA ALA A 713 -23.64 15.66 21.09
C ALA A 713 -24.90 15.57 21.97
N LYS A 714 -25.08 16.54 22.87
CA LYS A 714 -26.24 16.60 23.78
C LYS A 714 -27.54 16.71 22.98
N PHE A 715 -27.57 17.58 21.97
CA PHE A 715 -28.72 17.75 21.08
C PHE A 715 -28.27 18.35 19.74
N VAL A 716 -28.98 18.04 18.64
CA VAL A 716 -28.74 18.66 17.33
C VAL A 716 -30.05 19.18 16.71
N TYR A 717 -30.07 20.45 16.32
CA TYR A 717 -31.06 21.00 15.40
C TYR A 717 -30.55 20.88 13.98
N ALA A 718 -31.20 20.06 13.16
CA ALA A 718 -30.76 19.72 11.81
C ALA A 718 -31.64 20.42 10.77
N CYS A 719 -31.16 21.53 10.20
CA CYS A 719 -31.86 22.25 9.14
C CYS A 719 -31.61 21.58 7.79
N GLU A 720 -32.67 21.34 7.02
CA GLU A 720 -32.60 20.80 5.66
C GLU A 720 -33.86 21.20 4.87
N TRP A 721 -33.72 21.50 3.57
CA TRP A 721 -34.81 21.99 2.72
C TRP A 721 -35.19 21.07 1.56
N ASN A 722 -34.39 20.03 1.28
CA ASN A 722 -34.72 19.00 0.31
C ASN A 722 -35.58 17.90 1.01
N PRO A 723 -36.85 17.69 0.62
CA PRO A 723 -37.74 16.76 1.32
C PRO A 723 -37.28 15.30 1.25
N ASP A 724 -36.59 14.90 0.18
CA ASP A 724 -36.02 13.55 0.06
C ASP A 724 -34.80 13.37 0.98
N ALA A 725 -34.05 14.44 1.22
CA ALA A 725 -32.96 14.45 2.19
C ALA A 725 -33.49 14.45 3.64
N VAL A 726 -34.60 15.14 3.91
CA VAL A 726 -35.35 15.07 5.18
C VAL A 726 -35.86 13.65 5.44
N GLU A 727 -36.47 12.99 4.45
CA GLU A 727 -36.93 11.60 4.59
C GLU A 727 -35.76 10.66 4.94
N ALA A 728 -34.64 10.78 4.22
CA ALA A 728 -33.42 10.03 4.50
C ALA A 728 -32.87 10.34 5.91
N LEU A 729 -32.84 11.60 6.32
CA LEU A 729 -32.38 12.01 7.65
C LEU A 729 -33.25 11.43 8.77
N HIS A 730 -34.58 11.47 8.64
CA HIS A 730 -35.50 10.81 9.58
C HIS A 730 -35.19 9.32 9.72
N ARG A 731 -35.05 8.60 8.60
CA ARG A 731 -34.68 7.17 8.60
C ARG A 731 -33.33 6.94 9.28
N ASN A 732 -32.34 7.82 9.05
CA ASN A 732 -30.99 7.68 9.60
C ASN A 732 -30.89 7.97 11.09
N LEU A 733 -31.63 8.96 11.60
CA LEU A 733 -31.71 9.23 13.04
C LEU A 733 -32.30 8.03 13.80
N GLN A 734 -33.31 7.37 13.22
CA GLN A 734 -33.89 6.13 13.77
C GLN A 734 -32.92 4.94 13.65
N ALA A 735 -32.33 4.72 12.47
CA ALA A 735 -31.44 3.59 12.19
C ALA A 735 -30.11 3.60 12.97
N ASN A 736 -29.72 4.75 13.56
CA ASN A 736 -28.57 4.88 14.46
C ASN A 736 -28.96 5.05 15.94
N SER A 737 -30.26 4.98 16.28
CA SER A 737 -30.79 5.17 17.64
C SER A 737 -30.41 6.52 18.28
N VAL A 738 -30.61 7.62 17.56
CA VAL A 738 -30.31 8.99 18.02
C VAL A 738 -31.42 10.03 17.74
N ALA A 739 -32.61 9.58 17.32
CA ALA A 739 -33.74 10.44 17.00
C ALA A 739 -34.32 11.21 18.21
N ASP A 740 -34.07 10.73 19.43
CA ASP A 740 -34.41 11.39 20.69
C ASP A 740 -33.60 12.68 20.95
N ARG A 741 -32.42 12.79 20.36
CA ARG A 741 -31.49 13.93 20.51
C ARG A 741 -31.44 14.86 19.30
N CYS A 742 -32.40 14.76 18.37
CA CYS A 742 -32.39 15.57 17.17
C CYS A 742 -33.77 16.07 16.72
N THR A 743 -33.88 17.38 16.46
CA THR A 743 -35.03 17.98 15.78
C THR A 743 -34.62 18.35 14.37
N ILE A 744 -35.31 17.82 13.36
CA ILE A 744 -35.20 18.30 11.98
C ILE A 744 -36.03 19.58 11.82
N LEU A 745 -35.50 20.56 11.10
CA LEU A 745 -36.13 21.85 10.82
C LEU A 745 -36.26 22.02 9.31
N GLU A 746 -37.41 21.59 8.79
CA GLU A 746 -37.70 21.54 7.35
C GLU A 746 -37.83 22.93 6.74
N GLY A 747 -36.99 23.24 5.75
CA GLY A 747 -37.03 24.46 4.96
C GLY A 747 -35.73 25.28 5.00
N ASP A 748 -35.78 26.49 4.45
CA ASP A 748 -34.63 27.39 4.38
C ASP A 748 -34.13 27.78 5.78
N ASN A 749 -32.90 27.38 6.12
CA ASN A 749 -32.30 27.61 7.43
C ASN A 749 -32.32 29.09 7.85
N ARG A 750 -32.36 30.04 6.91
CA ARG A 750 -32.40 31.48 7.17
C ARG A 750 -33.75 31.95 7.74
N VAL A 751 -34.77 31.10 7.65
CA VAL A 751 -36.10 31.26 8.24
C VAL A 751 -36.31 30.28 9.40
N THR A 752 -35.84 29.04 9.26
CA THR A 752 -36.21 27.92 10.16
C THR A 752 -35.24 27.67 11.32
N ALA A 753 -33.97 28.11 11.23
CA ALA A 753 -32.98 27.83 12.27
C ALA A 753 -33.31 28.54 13.60
N PRO A 754 -33.04 27.89 14.75
CA PRO A 754 -33.29 28.47 16.06
C PRO A 754 -32.27 29.58 16.36
N LYS A 755 -32.62 30.47 17.30
CA LYS A 755 -31.76 31.58 17.74
C LYS A 755 -31.37 31.43 19.21
N GLY A 756 -30.15 31.79 19.58
CA GLY A 756 -29.72 31.83 20.99
C GLY A 756 -29.54 30.46 21.67
N VAL A 757 -29.44 29.35 20.93
CA VAL A 757 -29.47 27.99 21.52
C VAL A 757 -28.14 27.24 21.49
N ALA A 758 -27.27 27.55 20.53
CA ALA A 758 -26.20 26.66 20.12
C ALA A 758 -24.86 26.95 20.81
N ASP A 759 -24.18 25.89 21.26
CA ASP A 759 -22.75 25.94 21.61
C ASP A 759 -21.90 25.90 20.32
N ARG A 760 -22.38 25.21 19.27
CA ARG A 760 -21.73 25.14 17.96
C ARG A 760 -22.71 25.22 16.79
N VAL A 761 -22.25 25.78 15.67
CA VAL A 761 -22.98 25.75 14.40
C VAL A 761 -22.10 25.13 13.31
N CYS A 762 -22.65 24.18 12.55
CA CYS A 762 -21.99 23.60 11.39
C CYS A 762 -22.56 24.19 10.09
N LEU A 763 -21.67 24.66 9.21
CA LEU A 763 -22.01 25.26 7.93
C LEU A 763 -21.43 24.42 6.79
N GLY A 764 -21.90 23.18 6.65
CA GLY A 764 -21.36 22.15 5.75
C GLY A 764 -21.45 22.41 4.24
N LEU A 765 -21.87 23.60 3.79
CA LEU A 765 -22.12 23.92 2.38
C LEU A 765 -20.85 24.32 1.61
N LEU A 766 -20.73 23.79 0.39
CA LEU A 766 -19.76 24.22 -0.64
C LEU A 766 -20.52 24.77 -1.85
N PRO A 767 -19.96 25.72 -2.64
CA PRO A 767 -18.62 26.29 -2.53
C PRO A 767 -18.46 27.32 -1.41
N THR A 768 -19.55 27.87 -0.88
CA THR A 768 -19.54 28.78 0.27
C THR A 768 -20.86 28.70 1.03
N SER A 769 -20.85 29.17 2.27
CA SER A 769 -21.98 29.27 3.19
C SER A 769 -22.36 30.72 3.56
N GLU A 770 -21.73 31.72 2.93
CA GLU A 770 -21.88 33.18 3.20
C GLU A 770 -23.33 33.63 3.42
N GLY A 771 -24.26 33.17 2.58
CA GLY A 771 -25.69 33.52 2.66
C GLY A 771 -26.40 33.12 3.96
N SER A 772 -25.79 32.29 4.81
CA SER A 772 -26.29 31.86 6.12
C SER A 772 -25.37 32.25 7.29
N TRP A 773 -24.33 33.08 7.10
CA TRP A 773 -23.45 33.50 8.19
C TRP A 773 -24.18 34.31 9.27
N VAL A 774 -25.12 35.18 8.87
CA VAL A 774 -26.01 35.91 9.82
C VAL A 774 -26.88 34.93 10.62
N THR A 775 -27.40 33.89 9.97
CA THR A 775 -28.16 32.82 10.62
C THR A 775 -27.32 32.06 11.64
N ALA A 776 -26.05 31.75 11.31
CA ALA A 776 -25.14 31.04 12.20
C ALA A 776 -24.76 31.87 13.44
N VAL A 777 -24.48 33.17 13.27
CA VAL A 777 -24.26 34.09 14.39
C VAL A 777 -25.50 34.18 15.29
N ARG A 778 -26.70 34.33 14.73
CA ARG A 778 -27.96 34.34 15.48
C ARG A 778 -28.26 33.02 16.22
N ALA A 779 -27.74 31.90 15.73
CA ALA A 779 -28.00 30.57 16.29
C ALA A 779 -27.17 30.26 17.55
N LEU A 780 -25.96 30.84 17.66
CA LEU A 780 -25.13 30.77 18.86
C LEU A 780 -25.83 31.40 20.08
N ARG A 781 -25.41 31.01 21.29
CA ARG A 781 -25.87 31.66 22.54
C ARG A 781 -25.27 33.04 22.75
N GLN A 782 -25.83 33.79 23.69
CA GLN A 782 -25.42 35.16 24.02
C GLN A 782 -23.92 35.27 24.39
N GLU A 783 -23.38 34.22 25.01
CA GLU A 783 -22.00 34.09 25.47
C GLU A 783 -21.01 33.78 24.33
N GLY A 784 -21.51 33.42 23.14
CA GLY A 784 -20.74 32.97 21.98
C GLY A 784 -20.80 31.46 21.75
N GLY A 785 -19.72 30.89 21.21
CA GLY A 785 -19.62 29.47 20.85
C GLY A 785 -18.64 29.22 19.70
N MET A 786 -18.91 28.23 18.85
CA MET A 786 -18.04 27.81 17.74
C MET A 786 -18.78 27.72 16.40
N LEU A 787 -18.21 28.27 15.33
CA LEU A 787 -18.71 28.12 13.95
C LEU A 787 -17.74 27.27 13.13
N HIS A 788 -18.22 26.19 12.52
CA HIS A 788 -17.46 25.36 11.59
C HIS A 788 -17.83 25.73 10.15
N ILE A 789 -17.05 26.62 9.52
CA ILE A 789 -17.38 27.27 8.23
C ILE A 789 -16.66 26.58 7.08
N HIS A 790 -17.41 25.93 6.19
CA HIS A 790 -16.86 25.25 5.01
C HIS A 790 -16.76 26.21 3.81
N GLY A 791 -15.71 26.03 2.99
CA GLY A 791 -15.54 26.79 1.75
C GLY A 791 -14.63 26.11 0.71
N ASN A 792 -14.83 26.45 -0.56
CA ASN A 792 -13.97 26.09 -1.69
C ASN A 792 -13.11 27.31 -2.08
N VAL A 793 -11.81 27.22 -1.84
CA VAL A 793 -10.87 28.36 -1.85
C VAL A 793 -9.70 28.06 -2.78
N LYS A 794 -9.18 29.07 -3.51
CA LYS A 794 -7.99 28.85 -4.33
C LYS A 794 -6.76 28.64 -3.45
N ASP A 795 -5.80 27.82 -3.88
CA ASP A 795 -4.58 27.54 -3.11
C ASP A 795 -3.67 28.78 -2.90
N SER A 796 -3.87 29.84 -3.70
CA SER A 796 -3.25 31.17 -3.51
C SER A 796 -4.05 32.14 -2.63
N GLU A 797 -5.28 31.81 -2.23
CA GLU A 797 -6.25 32.73 -1.60
C GLU A 797 -6.66 32.29 -0.18
N GLU A 798 -6.04 31.25 0.37
CA GLU A 798 -6.32 30.71 1.71
C GLU A 798 -6.24 31.78 2.81
N GLY A 799 -5.20 32.62 2.79
CA GLY A 799 -4.99 33.68 3.77
C GLY A 799 -5.97 34.86 3.65
N SER A 800 -6.33 35.26 2.43
CA SER A 800 -7.31 36.34 2.21
C SER A 800 -8.73 35.89 2.54
N TRP A 801 -9.09 34.64 2.20
CA TRP A 801 -10.38 34.07 2.59
C TRP A 801 -10.50 33.87 4.11
N LYS A 802 -9.44 33.39 4.79
CA LYS A 802 -9.37 33.33 6.26
C LYS A 802 -9.71 34.70 6.89
N ASN A 803 -9.06 35.76 6.40
CA ASN A 803 -9.26 37.11 6.93
C ASN A 803 -10.67 37.66 6.60
N HIS A 804 -11.22 37.34 5.43
CA HIS A 804 -12.59 37.70 5.06
C HIS A 804 -13.63 37.02 5.95
N VAL A 805 -13.48 35.73 6.27
CA VAL A 805 -14.34 35.02 7.24
C VAL A 805 -14.26 35.69 8.61
N LEU A 806 -13.05 35.93 9.13
CA LEU A 806 -12.84 36.58 10.44
C LEU A 806 -13.53 37.95 10.52
N GLN A 807 -13.27 38.83 9.55
CA GLN A 807 -13.85 40.17 9.51
C GLN A 807 -15.38 40.11 9.41
N SER A 808 -15.91 39.29 8.52
CA SER A 808 -17.36 39.21 8.28
C SER A 808 -18.12 38.68 9.49
N ILE A 809 -17.62 37.64 10.17
CA ILE A 809 -18.26 37.15 11.40
C ILE A 809 -18.18 38.20 12.51
N THR A 810 -17.07 38.94 12.61
CA THR A 810 -16.92 40.04 13.58
C THR A 810 -17.94 41.16 13.34
N ASP A 811 -18.10 41.60 12.10
CA ASP A 811 -19.01 42.71 11.77
C ASP A 811 -20.48 42.27 11.81
N ILE A 812 -20.79 41.02 11.44
CA ILE A 812 -22.12 40.43 11.63
C ILE A 812 -22.46 40.37 13.12
N ALA A 813 -21.56 39.86 13.97
CA ALA A 813 -21.77 39.79 15.43
C ALA A 813 -22.09 41.18 16.01
N ARG A 814 -21.31 42.20 15.67
CA ARG A 814 -21.58 43.60 16.06
C ARG A 814 -22.94 44.09 15.56
N SER A 815 -23.30 43.81 14.31
CA SER A 815 -24.57 44.26 13.71
C SER A 815 -25.81 43.62 14.35
N GLU A 816 -25.66 42.41 14.91
CA GLU A 816 -26.68 41.69 15.67
C GLU A 816 -26.66 42.05 17.17
N GLY A 817 -25.79 42.98 17.60
CA GLY A 817 -25.69 43.47 18.98
C GLY A 817 -24.74 42.68 19.90
N TYR A 818 -24.07 41.65 19.38
CA TYR A 818 -23.16 40.82 20.16
C TYR A 818 -21.79 41.50 20.37
N HIS A 819 -21.34 41.50 21.62
CA HIS A 819 -20.04 42.02 22.03
C HIS A 819 -19.10 40.82 22.22
N TRP A 820 -18.64 40.27 21.09
CA TRP A 820 -17.79 39.09 21.05
C TRP A 820 -16.39 39.41 20.54
N GLU A 821 -15.39 38.82 21.19
CA GLU A 821 -14.10 38.55 20.56
C GLU A 821 -14.30 37.38 19.59
N VAL A 822 -13.85 37.55 18.35
CA VAL A 822 -13.96 36.54 17.29
C VAL A 822 -12.55 36.14 16.87
N LEU A 823 -12.26 34.84 16.94
CA LEU A 823 -10.93 34.26 16.72
C LEU A 823 -11.04 33.05 15.80
N ILE A 824 -9.99 32.77 15.04
CA ILE A 824 -9.88 31.52 14.26
C ILE A 824 -8.96 30.58 15.03
N GLU A 825 -9.53 29.53 15.61
CA GLU A 825 -8.79 28.51 16.36
C GLU A 825 -8.07 27.54 15.42
N HIS A 826 -8.71 27.13 14.31
CA HIS A 826 -8.14 26.16 13.37
C HIS A 826 -8.57 26.43 11.91
N VAL A 827 -7.75 25.95 10.97
CA VAL A 827 -8.07 25.93 9.53
C VAL A 827 -7.73 24.54 8.99
N GLU A 828 -8.76 23.71 8.85
CA GLU A 828 -8.64 22.34 8.34
C GLU A 828 -8.59 22.34 6.81
N ARG A 829 -7.73 21.50 6.23
CA ARG A 829 -7.46 21.46 4.79
C ARG A 829 -7.96 20.17 4.13
N VAL A 830 -9.22 19.84 4.44
CA VAL A 830 -9.94 18.58 4.14
C VAL A 830 -9.49 17.86 2.86
N LYS A 831 -9.48 18.56 1.71
CA LYS A 831 -9.07 17.99 0.41
C LYS A 831 -8.76 19.04 -0.65
N TRP A 832 -8.23 18.55 -1.78
CA TRP A 832 -8.39 19.22 -3.07
C TRP A 832 -9.80 18.97 -3.62
N TYR A 833 -10.53 20.03 -3.95
CA TYR A 833 -11.84 19.96 -4.61
C TYR A 833 -11.69 19.93 -6.14
N ALA A 834 -10.79 20.75 -6.67
CA ALA A 834 -10.45 20.83 -8.09
C ALA A 834 -8.97 21.24 -8.25
N PRO A 835 -8.38 21.26 -9.47
CA PRO A 835 -7.06 21.84 -9.67
C PRO A 835 -7.00 23.27 -9.13
N HIS A 836 -6.08 23.53 -8.22
CA HIS A 836 -5.90 24.82 -7.54
C HIS A 836 -7.06 25.28 -6.63
N ILE A 837 -8.05 24.42 -6.33
CA ILE A 837 -9.13 24.71 -5.37
C ILE A 837 -9.10 23.66 -4.26
N ARG A 838 -8.96 24.09 -3.01
CA ARG A 838 -9.13 23.25 -1.81
C ARG A 838 -10.54 23.42 -1.24
N HIS A 839 -11.06 22.34 -0.65
CA HIS A 839 -12.10 22.45 0.37
C HIS A 839 -11.40 22.66 1.71
N LEU A 840 -11.70 23.79 2.36
CA LEU A 840 -11.23 24.18 3.68
C LEU A 840 -12.40 24.22 4.67
N VAL A 841 -12.10 24.09 5.97
CA VAL A 841 -13.02 24.42 7.06
C VAL A 841 -12.31 25.35 8.04
N VAL A 842 -12.95 26.45 8.42
CA VAL A 842 -12.47 27.37 9.46
C VAL A 842 -13.27 27.13 10.72
N ASP A 843 -12.58 26.86 11.82
CA ASP A 843 -13.18 26.79 13.15
C ASP A 843 -13.06 28.18 13.81
N VAL A 844 -14.16 28.93 13.79
CA VAL A 844 -14.25 30.30 14.34
C VAL A 844 -14.84 30.27 15.74
N ARG A 845 -14.04 30.63 16.73
CA ARG A 845 -14.48 30.87 18.11
C ARG A 845 -15.09 32.26 18.20
N CYS A 846 -16.26 32.35 18.85
CA CYS A 846 -16.81 33.60 19.35
C CYS A 846 -16.89 33.50 20.89
N GLN A 847 -16.43 34.51 21.61
CA GLN A 847 -16.51 34.58 23.08
C GLN A 847 -16.96 35.97 23.51
N GLN A 848 -17.90 36.06 24.45
CA GLN A 848 -18.29 37.34 25.03
C GLN A 848 -17.14 38.02 25.76
N THR A 849 -16.82 39.24 25.35
CA THR A 849 -15.84 40.08 26.06
C THR A 849 -16.41 40.47 27.42
N GLN A 850 -15.66 40.22 28.50
CA GLN A 850 -15.95 40.83 29.79
C GLN A 850 -15.71 42.35 29.67
N GLY A 851 -16.71 43.14 30.02
CA GLY A 851 -16.69 44.61 30.03
C GLY A 851 -16.64 45.18 31.43
#